data_AF-A0A341BCY9-F1
#
_entry.id   AF-A0A341BCY9-F1
#
_cell.length_a   1.000
_cell.length_b   1.000
_cell.length_c   1.000
_cell.angle_alpha   90.00
_cell.angle_beta   90.00
_cell.angle_gamma   90.00
#
_symmetry.space_group_name_H-M   'P 1'
#
loop_
_entity.id
_entity.type
_entity.pdbx_description
1 polymer ?
#
loop_
_entity_poly.entity_id
_entity_poly.type
_entity_poly.pdbx_seq_one_letter_code
_entity_poly.pdbx_strand_id
1 'polypeptide(L)'
;MKPGCFWLHLTLLGASLPAALGWMNPGTSRGLNMGVGESREEESRRLEVTRREGLSGHRGLPASCRKKFCSHGSRCALSRETGEPECRCLEACSPSYVPVCGSDGRVYENHCELHRAACLLGKKIVIVHSKDCFLKGNPCTMADYARLKKALLALQTRLQPLHEGDSRQDPASQKRLLVESLFKDVDVDGDGHLSHSELAQHMLKEQGLEEDFLGCSPGDLLRFDDDNKDGLLTLHEFYTAFQVVQLSLAPEERVSVATVTVGLSTVLTCAVRGDLRPPIVWKRNGLALNFLDLEDINQDFGEDDSLYITKVTTIHMGNYTCHASGYEQLFQTHVLQVNVPPVIRVYPETQAQEPGVAASLRCHAEGIPMPRITWLKNGMDVSTQMSKQLSLLANGSELHIGSVRYEDTGAYTCIAKNEVGVDEDISSLFIEDSARKTLANILWREEGLSVGNMFYIFSDDGIIILHPVDCEIQRHLKPTEKIFMSYEEICPQREGGATQPCQWASAVNVRHRYIYVAQPTLSRVLVVDVQAQKVLQSIGVDPLPAKLSYDKSHDQVWVLSWGNVHKSQPSLQVITEASTGQGQHLIRTPFAGVDDFFIPPTNLIINHVRFGFIFNSSDPAVHKVDLETLMLLKTIRLQSHGCLPQAMAHTHLGGYFFIQCRQHSSSPAAPQLLLDSVTDAVVGPNGHVTGTPHTSPDGRFLVSAASSSPQLHVQEITLRGEIQTLYDLKVSQGVSDVAFQPSFTQGDQYYVYATLETEPDLLFLELSTGKTGMLKGLKEPPAPAGPARAWAGPRRIVRDSGLFGQYLLTPARESLFLINARQNAPRCEVAGVKGGTTVVWVGEV
;
A
#
# COMPACT_ATOMS: atom_id res chain seq x y z
N MET A 1 -51.82 26.05 22.40
CA MET A 1 -52.55 27.34 22.58
C MET A 1 -51.55 28.50 22.65
N LYS A 2 -51.99 29.72 22.29
CA LYS A 2 -51.40 31.06 22.57
C LYS A 2 -52.48 31.89 23.32
N PRO A 3 -52.32 33.15 23.77
CA PRO A 3 -51.15 34.06 23.88
C PRO A 3 -50.80 34.34 25.39
N GLY A 4 -50.03 35.34 25.85
CA GLY A 4 -49.16 36.35 25.19
C GLY A 4 -49.57 37.83 25.44
N CYS A 5 -48.67 38.62 26.07
CA CYS A 5 -48.76 40.09 26.27
C CYS A 5 -47.61 40.79 25.50
N PHE A 6 -47.74 41.95 24.84
CA PHE A 6 -48.20 43.31 25.22
C PHE A 6 -47.24 44.10 26.16
N TRP A 7 -46.97 45.41 26.00
CA TRP A 7 -46.84 46.35 24.84
C TRP A 7 -46.51 47.78 25.37
N LEU A 8 -45.77 48.62 24.63
CA LEU A 8 -45.74 50.13 24.63
C LEU A 8 -44.77 50.58 23.50
N HIS A 9 -45.16 51.35 22.47
CA HIS A 9 -45.35 52.83 22.39
C HIS A 9 -44.03 53.63 22.48
N LEU A 10 -43.74 54.69 21.71
CA LEU A 10 -44.45 55.63 20.79
C LEU A 10 -43.42 56.13 19.71
N THR A 11 -43.60 56.88 18.59
CA THR A 11 -44.66 57.63 17.84
C THR A 11 -44.11 57.76 16.38
N LEU A 12 -44.80 57.45 15.25
CA LEU A 12 -45.90 58.11 14.53
C LEU A 12 -45.52 59.37 13.67
N LEU A 13 -45.31 59.16 12.35
CA LEU A 13 -45.47 60.09 11.18
C LEU A 13 -44.89 59.41 9.92
N GLY A 14 -45.47 59.39 8.71
CA GLY A 14 -46.84 59.71 8.27
C GLY A 14 -46.96 59.81 6.72
N ALA A 15 -47.79 58.97 6.08
CA ALA A 15 -48.13 58.94 4.62
C ALA A 15 -46.97 58.59 3.63
N SER A 16 -47.18 58.02 2.43
CA SER A 16 -48.33 57.31 1.81
C SER A 16 -47.90 56.48 0.57
N LEU A 17 -48.54 55.32 0.32
CA LEU A 17 -48.48 54.52 -0.92
C LEU A 17 -49.58 54.97 -1.92
N PRO A 18 -49.43 54.82 -3.26
CA PRO A 18 -49.50 53.54 -4.01
C PRO A 18 -48.29 53.32 -4.97
N ALA A 19 -47.96 52.15 -5.56
CA ALA A 19 -48.64 50.87 -5.88
C ALA A 19 -49.28 50.73 -7.29
N ALA A 20 -48.55 50.11 -8.24
CA ALA A 20 -48.95 49.39 -9.49
C ALA A 20 -47.67 48.85 -10.17
N LEU A 21 -47.45 47.58 -10.52
CA LEU A 21 -48.10 46.67 -11.50
C LEU A 21 -47.78 46.99 -12.99
N GLY A 22 -47.16 46.04 -13.74
CA GLY A 22 -47.08 46.14 -15.22
C GLY A 22 -45.99 45.36 -15.98
N TRP A 23 -46.14 44.03 -16.11
CA TRP A 23 -45.70 43.11 -17.20
C TRP A 23 -44.52 43.37 -18.20
N MET A 24 -43.59 42.40 -18.19
CA MET A 24 -43.18 41.49 -19.29
C MET A 24 -42.63 41.96 -20.67
N ASN A 25 -41.46 41.40 -21.00
CA ASN A 25 -41.04 40.88 -22.33
C ASN A 25 -40.63 41.90 -23.44
N PRO A 26 -39.90 41.48 -24.52
CA PRO A 26 -38.46 41.18 -24.42
C PRO A 26 -37.62 41.68 -25.63
N GLY A 27 -36.29 41.49 -25.59
CA GLY A 27 -35.52 41.19 -26.83
C GLY A 27 -34.31 42.06 -27.19
N THR A 28 -33.17 41.38 -27.34
CA THR A 28 -32.11 41.61 -28.36
C THR A 28 -31.68 43.04 -28.76
N SER A 29 -30.44 43.38 -28.39
CA SER A 29 -29.49 44.05 -29.30
C SER A 29 -28.04 43.64 -28.97
N ARG A 30 -27.19 43.46 -29.99
CA ARG A 30 -25.75 43.17 -29.83
C ARG A 30 -24.92 44.43 -30.02
N GLY A 31 -24.01 44.69 -29.07
CA GLY A 31 -22.61 45.02 -29.37
C GLY A 31 -22.16 46.49 -29.42
N LEU A 32 -21.04 46.74 -28.71
CA LEU A 32 -19.93 47.64 -29.09
C LEU A 32 -20.18 49.17 -29.02
N ASN A 33 -19.26 49.99 -28.47
CA ASN A 33 -18.03 49.70 -27.72
C ASN A 33 -17.55 50.93 -26.88
N MET A 34 -16.66 50.67 -25.91
CA MET A 34 -15.66 51.57 -25.30
C MET A 34 -16.07 52.94 -24.68
N GLY A 35 -15.70 53.09 -23.40
CA GLY A 35 -15.58 54.38 -22.69
C GLY A 35 -15.16 54.14 -21.23
N VAL A 36 -13.93 54.49 -20.86
CA VAL A 36 -13.32 54.09 -19.56
C VAL A 36 -13.39 55.22 -18.53
N GLY A 37 -13.73 54.85 -17.29
CA GLY A 37 -13.61 55.66 -16.07
C GLY A 37 -13.49 54.72 -14.87
N GLU A 38 -12.75 55.11 -13.83
CA GLU A 38 -12.21 54.17 -12.84
C GLU A 38 -13.03 54.03 -11.53
N SER A 39 -12.66 52.98 -10.79
CA SER A 39 -12.85 52.75 -9.34
C SER A 39 -14.15 52.12 -8.83
N ARG A 40 -14.15 51.40 -7.68
CA ARG A 40 -13.18 50.39 -7.17
C ARG A 40 -13.83 49.63 -5.99
N GLU A 41 -14.49 48.50 -6.25
CA GLU A 41 -14.86 47.51 -5.22
C GLU A 41 -14.33 46.15 -5.65
N GLU A 42 -13.83 45.34 -4.71
CA GLU A 42 -12.94 44.21 -5.01
C GLU A 42 -13.32 42.98 -4.17
N GLU A 43 -14.30 42.20 -4.66
CA GLU A 43 -14.81 40.99 -4.01
C GLU A 43 -14.37 39.69 -4.72
N SER A 44 -13.86 38.76 -3.92
CA SER A 44 -13.76 37.30 -4.14
C SER A 44 -13.63 36.78 -5.59
N ARG A 45 -12.38 36.64 -6.08
CA ARG A 45 -12.07 35.79 -7.25
C ARG A 45 -11.47 34.45 -6.84
N ARG A 46 -12.11 33.36 -7.27
CA ARG A 46 -11.49 32.03 -7.33
C ARG A 46 -10.40 32.05 -8.40
N LEU A 47 -9.22 31.50 -8.12
CA LEU A 47 -8.18 31.33 -9.14
C LEU A 47 -8.52 30.11 -10.01
N GLU A 48 -8.89 30.35 -11.26
CA GLU A 48 -8.81 29.34 -12.31
C GLU A 48 -7.33 29.19 -12.72
N VAL A 49 -6.74 28.02 -12.46
CA VAL A 49 -5.38 27.72 -12.89
C VAL A 49 -5.38 27.41 -14.37
N THR A 50 -4.85 28.33 -15.18
CA THR A 50 -4.74 28.18 -16.64
C THR A 50 -3.80 27.03 -17.00
N ARG A 51 -4.38 25.86 -17.29
CA ARG A 51 -3.68 24.69 -17.82
C ARG A 51 -3.12 25.04 -19.21
N ARG A 52 -1.81 24.82 -19.42
CA ARG A 52 -1.22 24.92 -20.77
C ARG A 52 -1.78 23.79 -21.65
N GLU A 53 -2.61 24.14 -22.62
CA GLU A 53 -2.89 23.27 -23.76
C GLU A 53 -1.74 23.39 -24.78
N GLY A 54 -1.36 22.27 -25.41
CA GLY A 54 -0.18 22.24 -26.26
C GLY A 54 0.12 20.91 -26.92
N LEU A 55 -0.81 20.43 -27.77
CA LEU A 55 -0.57 19.54 -28.94
C LEU A 55 0.05 18.15 -28.65
N SER A 56 -0.45 17.01 -29.16
CA SER A 56 -1.59 16.73 -30.03
C SER A 56 -2.03 15.26 -29.80
N GLY A 57 -3.30 14.89 -30.04
CA GLY A 57 -3.73 13.49 -30.00
C GLY A 57 -5.14 13.19 -29.48
N HIS A 58 -5.83 14.13 -28.85
CA HIS A 58 -7.18 13.88 -28.30
C HIS A 58 -8.31 14.19 -29.29
N ARG A 59 -8.88 13.16 -29.91
CA ARG A 59 -10.24 13.16 -30.48
C ARG A 59 -11.09 12.07 -29.82
N GLY A 60 -12.35 12.38 -29.51
CA GLY A 60 -13.43 11.38 -29.44
C GLY A 60 -14.12 11.13 -28.10
N LEU A 61 -13.42 11.17 -26.95
CA LEU A 61 -13.99 10.68 -25.67
C LEU A 61 -14.89 11.72 -24.94
N PRO A 62 -16.19 11.43 -24.70
CA PRO A 62 -17.08 12.33 -23.97
C PRO A 62 -16.72 12.47 -22.48
N ALA A 63 -17.01 13.63 -21.88
CA ALA A 63 -16.70 13.91 -20.48
C ALA A 63 -17.36 12.93 -19.49
N SER A 64 -18.55 12.41 -19.82
CA SER A 64 -19.29 11.41 -19.06
C SER A 64 -18.64 10.01 -19.08
N CYS A 65 -17.85 9.67 -20.11
CA CYS A 65 -17.10 8.42 -20.14
C CYS A 65 -15.86 8.41 -19.23
N ARG A 66 -15.43 9.56 -18.69
CA ARG A 66 -14.25 9.67 -17.79
C ARG A 66 -14.42 8.98 -16.42
N LYS A 67 -15.59 8.41 -16.13
CA LYS A 67 -15.91 7.75 -14.85
C LYS A 67 -16.56 6.36 -14.99
N LYS A 68 -16.75 5.84 -16.21
CA LYS A 68 -17.31 4.50 -16.42
C LYS A 68 -16.27 3.58 -17.03
N PHE A 69 -15.88 2.57 -16.26
CA PHE A 69 -14.94 1.56 -16.69
C PHE A 69 -15.62 0.45 -17.50
N CYS A 70 -14.87 -0.08 -18.45
CA CYS A 70 -15.29 -1.12 -19.37
C CYS A 70 -14.24 -2.24 -19.34
N SER A 71 -14.66 -3.49 -19.51
CA SER A 71 -13.77 -4.65 -19.50
C SER A 71 -12.86 -4.69 -20.72
N HIS A 72 -11.79 -5.47 -20.64
CA HIS A 72 -10.89 -5.74 -21.76
C HIS A 72 -11.66 -6.03 -23.07
N GLY A 73 -11.17 -5.47 -24.18
CA GLY A 73 -11.77 -5.56 -25.50
C GLY A 73 -12.98 -4.66 -25.72
N SER A 74 -13.25 -3.68 -24.84
CA SER A 74 -14.41 -2.79 -24.93
C SER A 74 -14.12 -1.33 -24.56
N ARG A 75 -14.80 -0.41 -25.25
CA ARG A 75 -14.70 1.05 -25.05
C ARG A 75 -15.98 1.64 -24.48
N CYS A 76 -15.84 2.72 -23.71
CA CYS A 76 -16.99 3.52 -23.30
C CYS A 76 -17.51 4.34 -24.48
N ALA A 77 -18.80 4.18 -24.77
CA ALA A 77 -19.57 4.99 -25.71
C ALA A 77 -20.80 5.56 -24.99
N LEU A 78 -21.49 6.54 -25.58
CA LEU A 78 -22.80 6.96 -25.08
C LEU A 78 -23.90 6.16 -25.77
N SER A 79 -24.86 5.67 -24.98
CA SER A 79 -26.09 5.09 -25.50
C SER A 79 -26.81 6.12 -26.37
N ARG A 80 -27.22 5.70 -27.57
CA ARG A 80 -27.99 6.55 -28.50
C ARG A 80 -29.43 6.80 -28.03
N GLU A 81 -29.89 6.07 -27.01
CA GLU A 81 -31.26 6.11 -26.52
C GLU A 81 -31.37 6.82 -25.16
N THR A 82 -30.46 6.53 -24.22
CA THR A 82 -30.48 7.14 -22.87
C THR A 82 -29.50 8.30 -22.70
N GLY A 83 -28.50 8.43 -23.57
CA GLY A 83 -27.39 9.37 -23.40
C GLY A 83 -26.40 9.01 -22.28
N GLU A 84 -26.62 7.90 -21.58
CA GLU A 84 -25.72 7.41 -20.52
C GLU A 84 -24.47 6.75 -21.12
N PRO A 85 -23.31 6.79 -20.42
CA PRO A 85 -22.15 6.00 -20.79
C PRO A 85 -22.45 4.50 -20.66
N GLU A 86 -22.00 3.70 -21.63
CA GLU A 86 -22.12 2.25 -21.70
C GLU A 86 -20.89 1.63 -22.36
N CYS A 87 -20.67 0.34 -22.14
CA CYS A 87 -19.49 -0.37 -22.62
C CYS A 87 -19.83 -1.20 -23.86
N ARG A 88 -19.10 -0.99 -24.95
CA ARG A 88 -19.29 -1.69 -26.23
C ARG A 88 -17.99 -2.32 -26.66
N CYS A 89 -18.01 -3.58 -27.11
CA CYS A 89 -16.81 -4.24 -27.63
C CYS A 89 -16.20 -3.44 -28.79
N LEU A 90 -14.88 -3.51 -28.94
CA LEU A 90 -14.15 -2.81 -30.00
C LEU A 90 -14.61 -3.30 -31.39
N GLU A 91 -14.89 -2.36 -32.29
CA GLU A 91 -15.37 -2.66 -33.64
C GLU A 91 -14.26 -3.32 -34.48
N ALA A 92 -13.01 -2.87 -34.32
CA ALA A 92 -11.77 -3.48 -34.79
C ALA A 92 -10.63 -3.09 -33.83
N CYS A 93 -9.51 -3.82 -33.85
CA CYS A 93 -8.24 -3.41 -33.22
C CYS A 93 -7.31 -2.71 -34.22
N SER A 94 -6.28 -2.01 -33.74
CA SER A 94 -5.15 -1.65 -34.60
C SER A 94 -4.49 -2.93 -35.13
N PRO A 95 -4.13 -3.01 -36.42
CA PRO A 95 -3.41 -4.14 -36.94
C PRO A 95 -1.94 -4.03 -36.48
N SER A 96 -1.42 -5.12 -35.96
CA SER A 96 -0.09 -5.25 -35.35
C SER A 96 0.11 -6.73 -35.02
N TYR A 97 1.25 -7.31 -35.39
CA TYR A 97 1.48 -8.76 -35.23
C TYR A 97 2.34 -9.09 -34.00
N VAL A 98 1.69 -9.21 -32.84
CA VAL A 98 2.30 -9.61 -31.56
C VAL A 98 1.50 -10.79 -30.98
N PRO A 99 1.63 -12.00 -31.55
CA PRO A 99 0.66 -13.06 -31.38
C PRO A 99 0.64 -13.65 -29.97
N VAL A 100 -0.57 -13.94 -29.48
CA VAL A 100 -0.83 -14.50 -28.14
C VAL A 100 -1.75 -15.73 -28.20
N CYS A 101 -1.47 -16.73 -27.35
CA CYS A 101 -2.36 -17.86 -27.15
C CYS A 101 -3.46 -17.52 -26.13
N GLY A 102 -4.72 -17.76 -26.46
CA GLY A 102 -5.83 -17.77 -25.51
C GLY A 102 -5.99 -19.11 -24.80
N SER A 103 -6.59 -19.07 -23.61
CA SER A 103 -6.99 -20.24 -22.81
C SER A 103 -8.08 -21.10 -23.45
N ASP A 104 -8.63 -20.66 -24.59
CA ASP A 104 -9.52 -21.44 -25.46
C ASP A 104 -8.76 -22.26 -26.52
N GLY A 105 -7.42 -22.25 -26.48
CA GLY A 105 -6.55 -22.98 -27.41
C GLY A 105 -6.36 -22.29 -28.77
N ARG A 106 -6.75 -21.02 -28.91
CA ARG A 106 -6.60 -20.25 -30.16
C ARG A 106 -5.43 -19.29 -30.08
N VAL A 107 -4.87 -18.94 -31.24
CA VAL A 107 -3.89 -17.85 -31.36
C VAL A 107 -4.54 -16.64 -32.03
N TYR A 108 -4.29 -15.49 -31.42
CA TYR A 108 -4.76 -14.17 -31.81
C TYR A 108 -3.59 -13.35 -32.34
N GLU A 109 -3.87 -12.42 -33.25
CA GLU A 109 -2.84 -11.60 -33.92
C GLU A 109 -2.16 -10.63 -32.94
N ASN A 110 -2.92 -10.13 -31.95
CA ASN A 110 -2.43 -9.32 -30.84
C ASN A 110 -3.35 -9.44 -29.61
N HIS A 111 -2.95 -8.78 -28.52
CA HIS A 111 -3.64 -8.75 -27.23
C HIS A 111 -5.07 -8.18 -27.36
N CYS A 112 -5.22 -7.06 -28.09
CA CYS A 112 -6.51 -6.44 -28.36
C CYS A 112 -7.48 -7.41 -29.05
N GLU A 113 -7.07 -8.16 -30.08
CA GLU A 113 -7.99 -9.10 -30.76
C GLU A 113 -8.39 -10.30 -29.87
N LEU A 114 -7.54 -10.75 -28.94
CA LEU A 114 -7.92 -11.74 -27.93
C LEU A 114 -9.01 -11.20 -27.01
N HIS A 115 -8.81 -10.01 -26.46
CA HIS A 115 -9.76 -9.40 -25.53
C HIS A 115 -11.05 -8.93 -26.22
N ARG A 116 -10.97 -8.43 -27.46
CA ARG A 116 -12.12 -8.13 -28.33
C ARG A 116 -12.95 -9.38 -28.59
N ALA A 117 -12.31 -10.51 -28.92
CA ALA A 117 -13.01 -11.79 -29.06
C ALA A 117 -13.64 -12.27 -27.74
N ALA A 118 -12.95 -12.12 -26.61
CA ALA A 118 -13.47 -12.42 -25.28
C ALA A 118 -14.75 -11.61 -24.97
N CYS A 119 -14.74 -10.30 -25.26
CA CYS A 119 -15.89 -9.40 -25.14
C CYS A 119 -17.04 -9.84 -26.05
N LEU A 120 -16.78 -10.04 -27.35
CA LEU A 120 -17.80 -10.43 -28.34
C LEU A 120 -18.43 -11.81 -28.05
N LEU A 121 -17.69 -12.71 -27.40
CA LEU A 121 -18.16 -14.03 -26.99
C LEU A 121 -18.82 -14.06 -25.59
N GLY A 122 -18.75 -12.96 -24.82
CA GLY A 122 -19.21 -12.89 -23.43
C GLY A 122 -18.47 -13.89 -22.51
N LYS A 123 -17.19 -14.18 -22.79
CA LYS A 123 -16.41 -15.22 -22.09
C LYS A 123 -15.04 -14.71 -21.71
N LYS A 124 -14.56 -15.06 -20.52
CA LYS A 124 -13.18 -14.78 -20.12
C LYS A 124 -12.22 -15.70 -20.87
N ILE A 125 -11.32 -15.10 -21.64
CA ILE A 125 -10.17 -15.74 -22.29
C ILE A 125 -8.92 -15.09 -21.69
N VAL A 126 -7.98 -15.89 -21.19
CA VAL A 126 -6.72 -15.39 -20.60
C VAL A 126 -5.54 -15.86 -21.43
N ILE A 127 -4.42 -15.15 -21.37
CA ILE A 127 -3.23 -15.48 -22.16
C ILE A 127 -2.51 -16.70 -21.56
N VAL A 128 -2.15 -17.67 -22.41
CA VAL A 128 -1.34 -18.84 -22.08
C VAL A 128 0.08 -18.63 -22.61
N HIS A 129 1.08 -19.19 -21.92
CA HIS A 129 2.48 -18.82 -22.08
C HIS A 129 3.01 -19.04 -23.51
N SER A 130 3.61 -17.99 -24.08
CA SER A 130 4.04 -17.87 -25.48
C SER A 130 5.04 -18.88 -26.04
N LYS A 131 5.64 -19.77 -25.23
CA LYS A 131 6.71 -20.68 -25.69
C LYS A 131 6.19 -21.78 -26.63
N ASP A 132 4.99 -22.28 -26.36
CA ASP A 132 4.37 -23.39 -27.07
C ASP A 132 3.25 -22.91 -28.02
N CYS A 133 3.27 -21.62 -28.39
CA CYS A 133 2.25 -21.04 -29.28
C CYS A 133 2.48 -21.44 -30.73
N PHE A 134 1.59 -22.31 -31.23
CA PHE A 134 1.46 -22.69 -32.63
C PHE A 134 0.90 -21.56 -33.48
N LEU A 135 1.56 -21.23 -34.59
CA LEU A 135 1.05 -20.27 -35.57
C LEU A 135 -0.25 -20.81 -36.18
N LYS A 136 -1.29 -19.96 -36.28
CA LYS A 136 -2.67 -20.32 -36.67
C LYS A 136 -2.73 -21.23 -37.90
N GLY A 137 -2.97 -22.53 -37.66
CA GLY A 137 -3.11 -23.58 -38.68
C GLY A 137 -1.86 -24.42 -38.99
N ASN A 138 -0.68 -24.03 -38.50
CA ASN A 138 0.60 -24.71 -38.75
C ASN A 138 1.23 -25.29 -37.47
N PRO A 139 2.07 -26.34 -37.59
CA PRO A 139 2.87 -26.87 -36.48
C PRO A 139 4.03 -25.96 -36.03
N CYS A 140 4.39 -24.94 -36.81
CA CYS A 140 5.43 -23.96 -36.46
C CYS A 140 5.12 -23.23 -35.14
N THR A 141 5.99 -23.33 -34.13
CA THR A 141 5.87 -22.51 -32.91
C THR A 141 6.58 -21.17 -33.04
N MET A 142 6.25 -20.22 -32.17
CA MET A 142 6.98 -18.95 -32.05
C MET A 142 8.49 -19.13 -31.77
N ALA A 143 8.91 -20.21 -31.10
CA ALA A 143 10.32 -20.51 -30.88
C ALA A 143 11.01 -21.00 -32.16
N ASP A 144 10.35 -21.84 -32.95
CA ASP A 144 10.86 -22.36 -34.21
C ASP A 144 10.95 -21.28 -35.29
N TYR A 145 9.95 -20.39 -35.34
CA TYR A 145 9.95 -19.22 -36.20
C TYR A 145 11.07 -18.21 -35.85
N ALA A 146 11.41 -18.05 -34.56
CA ALA A 146 12.58 -17.29 -34.14
C ALA A 146 13.91 -17.97 -34.53
N ARG A 147 13.97 -19.31 -34.52
CA ARG A 147 15.13 -20.06 -35.05
C ARG A 147 15.27 -19.86 -36.57
N LEU A 148 14.18 -19.95 -37.33
CA LEU A 148 14.16 -19.71 -38.78
C LEU A 148 14.72 -18.33 -39.14
N LYS A 149 14.23 -17.25 -38.52
CA LYS A 149 14.76 -15.89 -38.74
C LYS A 149 16.26 -15.78 -38.46
N LYS A 150 16.75 -16.43 -37.40
CA LYS A 150 18.18 -16.45 -37.07
C LYS A 150 19.00 -17.25 -38.09
N ALA A 151 18.46 -18.35 -38.62
CA ALA A 151 19.10 -19.16 -39.65
C ALA A 151 19.22 -18.41 -40.98
N LEU A 152 18.16 -17.72 -41.42
CA LEU A 152 18.17 -16.89 -42.64
C LEU A 152 19.26 -15.80 -42.59
N LEU A 153 19.36 -15.07 -41.47
CA LEU A 153 20.44 -14.07 -41.29
C LEU A 153 21.84 -14.71 -41.24
N ALA A 154 21.96 -15.92 -40.67
CA ALA A 154 23.23 -16.64 -40.61
C ALA A 154 23.68 -17.17 -41.98
N LEU A 155 22.76 -17.56 -42.87
CA LEU A 155 23.06 -17.83 -44.28
C LEU A 155 23.53 -16.57 -44.99
N GLN A 156 22.79 -15.47 -44.88
CA GLN A 156 23.14 -14.20 -45.54
C GLN A 156 24.56 -13.73 -45.16
N THR A 157 24.93 -13.90 -43.89
CA THR A 157 26.27 -13.56 -43.37
C THR A 157 27.39 -14.46 -43.94
N ARG A 158 27.07 -15.68 -44.42
CA ARG A 158 28.01 -16.57 -45.11
C ARG A 158 28.12 -16.28 -46.61
N LEU A 159 27.03 -15.87 -47.24
CA LEU A 159 26.97 -15.52 -48.66
C LEU A 159 27.67 -14.19 -48.96
N GLN A 160 27.46 -13.20 -48.09
CA GLN A 160 28.13 -11.91 -48.14
C GLN A 160 28.93 -11.69 -46.85
N PRO A 161 30.14 -12.29 -46.74
CA PRO A 161 31.05 -11.98 -45.64
C PRO A 161 31.46 -10.51 -45.70
N LEU A 162 31.05 -9.76 -44.68
CA LEU A 162 31.24 -8.32 -44.59
C LEU A 162 32.73 -7.95 -44.62
N HIS A 163 33.07 -6.86 -45.33
CA HIS A 163 34.45 -6.39 -45.43
C HIS A 163 34.98 -5.92 -44.07
N GLU A 164 36.09 -6.50 -43.62
CA GLU A 164 36.89 -6.01 -42.48
C GLU A 164 37.55 -4.67 -42.84
N GLY A 165 36.77 -3.57 -42.80
CA GLY A 165 37.19 -2.27 -43.32
C GLY A 165 36.85 -1.04 -42.47
N ASP A 166 35.88 -1.10 -41.55
CA ASP A 166 35.59 0.02 -40.65
C ASP A 166 35.10 -0.45 -39.27
N SER A 167 35.94 -0.30 -38.24
CA SER A 167 35.70 -0.70 -36.85
C SER A 167 34.77 0.28 -36.09
N ARG A 168 33.81 0.88 -36.81
CA ARG A 168 32.87 1.90 -36.34
C ARG A 168 31.40 1.56 -36.64
N GLN A 169 31.13 0.51 -37.40
CA GLN A 169 29.76 0.14 -37.74
C GLN A 169 29.10 -0.58 -36.55
N ASP A 170 27.97 -0.04 -36.12
CA ASP A 170 27.16 -0.61 -35.04
C ASP A 170 26.51 -1.94 -35.47
N PRO A 171 26.43 -2.98 -34.59
CA PRO A 171 25.85 -4.27 -34.93
C PRO A 171 24.39 -4.26 -35.43
N ALA A 172 23.58 -3.26 -35.06
CA ALA A 172 22.23 -3.12 -35.61
C ALA A 172 22.24 -2.55 -37.03
N SER A 173 23.19 -1.66 -37.36
CA SER A 173 23.43 -1.23 -38.74
C SER A 173 23.85 -2.41 -39.63
N GLN A 174 24.69 -3.29 -39.10
CA GLN A 174 25.09 -4.54 -39.75
C GLN A 174 23.89 -5.48 -39.98
N LYS A 175 23.01 -5.64 -38.96
CA LYS A 175 21.76 -6.41 -39.07
C LYS A 175 20.84 -5.88 -40.17
N ARG A 176 20.71 -4.56 -40.31
CA ARG A 176 19.95 -3.92 -41.41
C ARG A 176 20.49 -4.28 -42.77
N LEU A 177 21.79 -4.15 -43.01
CA LEU A 177 22.38 -4.45 -44.31
C LEU A 177 22.19 -5.93 -44.70
N LEU A 178 22.22 -6.85 -43.73
CA LEU A 178 21.88 -8.25 -43.93
C LEU A 178 20.39 -8.45 -44.27
N VAL A 179 19.46 -7.74 -43.63
CA VAL A 179 18.02 -7.81 -43.95
C VAL A 179 17.71 -7.17 -45.31
N GLU A 180 18.32 -6.03 -45.65
CA GLU A 180 18.21 -5.39 -46.97
C GLU A 180 18.77 -6.27 -48.09
N SER A 181 19.85 -7.01 -47.84
CA SER A 181 20.39 -7.96 -48.83
C SER A 181 19.53 -9.21 -48.93
N LEU A 182 19.08 -9.78 -47.80
CA LEU A 182 18.19 -10.95 -47.80
C LEU A 182 16.88 -10.63 -48.52
N PHE A 183 16.33 -9.41 -48.36
CA PHE A 183 15.17 -8.99 -49.14
C PHE A 183 15.45 -9.04 -50.65
N LYS A 184 16.54 -8.42 -51.11
CA LYS A 184 16.93 -8.34 -52.54
C LYS A 184 17.32 -9.68 -53.16
N ASP A 185 17.75 -10.65 -52.36
CA ASP A 185 18.09 -12.00 -52.83
C ASP A 185 16.84 -12.91 -52.89
N VAL A 186 15.80 -12.60 -52.10
CA VAL A 186 14.48 -13.28 -52.08
C VAL A 186 13.49 -12.65 -53.07
N ASP A 187 13.57 -11.34 -53.32
CA ASP A 187 12.83 -10.60 -54.36
C ASP A 187 13.38 -11.01 -55.74
N VAL A 188 12.74 -11.99 -56.40
CA VAL A 188 13.31 -12.66 -57.59
C VAL A 188 12.95 -11.94 -58.89
N ASP A 189 11.79 -11.28 -58.96
CA ASP A 189 11.38 -10.51 -60.14
C ASP A 189 11.65 -9.00 -60.04
N GLY A 190 11.94 -8.49 -58.83
CA GLY A 190 12.38 -7.12 -58.59
C GLY A 190 11.25 -6.11 -58.43
N ASP A 191 10.02 -6.55 -58.13
CA ASP A 191 8.86 -5.64 -57.97
C ASP A 191 8.85 -4.88 -56.63
N GLY A 192 9.65 -5.32 -55.64
CA GLY A 192 9.78 -4.70 -54.33
C GLY A 192 8.88 -5.28 -53.22
N HIS A 193 8.18 -6.39 -53.48
CA HIS A 193 7.32 -7.09 -52.53
C HIS A 193 7.62 -8.60 -52.55
N LEU A 194 7.64 -9.26 -51.40
CA LEU A 194 7.88 -10.71 -51.34
C LEU A 194 6.57 -11.50 -51.35
N SER A 195 6.35 -12.31 -52.37
CA SER A 195 5.23 -13.25 -52.44
C SER A 195 5.53 -14.58 -51.71
N HIS A 196 4.48 -15.34 -51.40
CA HIS A 196 4.62 -16.73 -50.92
C HIS A 196 5.47 -17.60 -51.86
N SER A 197 5.37 -17.35 -53.16
CA SER A 197 6.08 -18.06 -54.23
C SER A 197 7.60 -17.94 -54.10
N GLU A 198 8.09 -16.77 -53.71
CA GLU A 198 9.52 -16.43 -53.70
C GLU A 198 10.17 -16.81 -52.37
N LEU A 199 9.47 -16.52 -51.27
CA LEU A 199 9.79 -17.03 -49.94
C LEU A 199 9.94 -18.56 -49.95
N ALA A 200 9.09 -19.28 -50.69
CA ALA A 200 9.23 -20.72 -50.88
C ALA A 200 10.38 -21.12 -51.82
N GLN A 201 10.70 -20.32 -52.84
CA GLN A 201 11.78 -20.62 -53.81
C GLN A 201 13.19 -20.42 -53.25
N HIS A 202 13.42 -19.43 -52.38
CA HIS A 202 14.78 -19.13 -51.90
C HIS A 202 15.46 -20.32 -51.19
N MET A 203 14.70 -21.11 -50.42
CA MET A 203 15.21 -22.31 -49.74
C MET A 203 15.51 -23.49 -50.67
N LEU A 204 15.03 -23.48 -51.91
CA LEU A 204 15.31 -24.56 -52.88
C LEU A 204 16.68 -24.43 -53.57
N LYS A 205 17.41 -23.31 -53.37
CA LYS A 205 18.75 -23.09 -53.93
C LYS A 205 19.90 -23.51 -53.00
N GLU A 206 19.68 -23.54 -51.68
CA GLU A 206 20.75 -23.58 -50.68
C GLU A 206 20.82 -24.93 -49.95
N GLN A 207 21.78 -25.78 -50.31
CA GLN A 207 22.01 -27.11 -49.70
C GLN A 207 22.71 -27.04 -48.31
N GLY A 208 22.38 -26.02 -47.50
CA GLY A 208 23.12 -25.65 -46.29
C GLY A 208 22.34 -25.67 -44.97
N LEU A 209 21.08 -26.09 -44.98
CA LEU A 209 20.17 -26.11 -43.82
C LEU A 209 19.77 -27.54 -43.42
N GLU A 210 20.74 -28.37 -42.99
CA GLU A 210 20.47 -29.70 -42.40
C GLU A 210 20.04 -29.63 -40.91
N GLU A 211 19.30 -28.60 -40.51
CA GLU A 211 18.58 -28.58 -39.23
C GLU A 211 17.09 -28.84 -39.48
N ASP A 212 16.49 -29.78 -38.73
CA ASP A 212 15.06 -30.05 -38.76
C ASP A 212 14.26 -28.85 -38.19
N PHE A 213 13.90 -27.90 -39.07
CA PHE A 213 12.96 -26.82 -38.78
C PHE A 213 11.52 -27.37 -38.71
N LEU A 214 11.26 -28.18 -37.68
CA LEU A 214 10.03 -28.93 -37.40
C LEU A 214 8.76 -28.07 -37.52
N GLY A 215 8.25 -27.93 -38.74
CA GLY A 215 6.95 -27.32 -39.05
C GLY A 215 6.94 -25.88 -39.58
N CYS A 216 8.10 -25.23 -39.77
CA CYS A 216 8.17 -23.83 -40.25
C CYS A 216 8.72 -23.70 -41.68
N SER A 217 8.28 -22.65 -42.38
CA SER A 217 8.66 -22.28 -43.74
C SER A 217 8.92 -20.77 -43.85
N PRO A 218 9.67 -20.27 -44.85
CA PRO A 218 9.83 -18.81 -45.01
C PRO A 218 8.52 -18.10 -45.37
N GLY A 219 7.56 -18.80 -45.98
CA GLY A 219 6.19 -18.27 -46.20
C GLY A 219 5.47 -17.88 -44.90
N ASP A 220 5.92 -18.40 -43.74
CA ASP A 220 5.43 -17.98 -42.43
C ASP A 220 5.79 -16.51 -42.08
N LEU A 221 6.71 -15.87 -42.83
CA LEU A 221 7.04 -14.44 -42.73
C LEU A 221 5.87 -13.52 -43.14
N LEU A 222 5.01 -13.96 -44.07
CA LEU A 222 3.87 -13.16 -44.57
C LEU A 222 2.86 -12.73 -43.48
N ARG A 223 2.98 -13.25 -42.26
CA ARG A 223 2.16 -12.79 -41.11
C ARG A 223 2.57 -11.42 -40.57
N PHE A 224 3.61 -10.81 -41.13
CA PHE A 224 4.08 -9.46 -40.81
C PHE A 224 3.60 -8.42 -41.82
N ASP A 225 2.76 -8.81 -42.78
CA ASP A 225 1.78 -7.96 -43.46
C ASP A 225 0.82 -7.40 -42.40
N ASP A 226 1.20 -6.27 -41.79
CA ASP A 226 0.54 -5.71 -40.61
C ASP A 226 -0.11 -4.34 -40.82
N ASP A 227 0.17 -3.62 -41.92
CA ASP A 227 -0.53 -2.36 -42.24
C ASP A 227 -1.71 -2.55 -43.22
N ASN A 228 -1.66 -3.51 -44.16
CA ASN A 228 -2.55 -3.49 -45.33
C ASN A 228 -3.39 -4.79 -45.58
N LYS A 229 -2.83 -5.98 -45.29
CA LYS A 229 -3.44 -7.32 -45.44
C LYS A 229 -3.68 -7.80 -46.89
N ASP A 230 -2.80 -7.46 -47.83
CA ASP A 230 -2.82 -7.90 -49.24
C ASP A 230 -2.18 -9.28 -49.50
N GLY A 231 -1.38 -9.81 -48.56
CA GLY A 231 -0.71 -11.10 -48.66
C GLY A 231 0.73 -11.07 -49.20
N LEU A 232 1.33 -9.89 -49.35
CA LEU A 232 2.73 -9.66 -49.72
C LEU A 232 3.54 -9.12 -48.53
N LEU A 233 4.84 -8.88 -48.70
CA LEU A 233 5.65 -8.10 -47.76
C LEU A 233 6.48 -7.07 -48.52
N THR A 234 6.23 -5.78 -48.28
CA THR A 234 7.20 -4.74 -48.63
C THR A 234 8.49 -4.90 -47.81
N LEU A 235 9.56 -4.24 -48.25
CA LEU A 235 10.78 -4.08 -47.44
C LEU A 235 10.51 -3.47 -46.05
N HIS A 236 9.41 -2.73 -45.88
CA HIS A 236 9.03 -2.09 -44.62
C HIS A 236 8.49 -3.13 -43.61
N GLU A 237 7.49 -3.92 -44.01
CA GLU A 237 6.94 -5.03 -43.21
C GLU A 237 8.01 -6.11 -42.93
N PHE A 238 8.93 -6.33 -43.88
CA PHE A 238 10.09 -7.21 -43.68
C PHE A 238 11.03 -6.70 -42.58
N TYR A 239 11.20 -5.38 -42.40
CA TYR A 239 11.92 -4.84 -41.22
C TYR A 239 11.17 -5.11 -39.91
N THR A 240 9.83 -5.05 -39.87
CA THR A 240 9.07 -5.47 -38.68
C THR A 240 9.31 -6.95 -38.39
N ALA A 241 9.25 -7.79 -39.43
CA ALA A 241 9.53 -9.22 -39.32
C ALA A 241 10.90 -9.51 -38.68
N PHE A 242 11.96 -8.83 -39.11
CA PHE A 242 13.30 -9.02 -38.55
C PHE A 242 13.63 -8.14 -37.33
N GLN A 243 12.70 -7.29 -36.87
CA GLN A 243 12.89 -6.27 -35.83
C GLN A 243 14.07 -5.32 -36.17
N VAL A 244 13.93 -4.56 -37.24
CA VAL A 244 14.94 -3.60 -37.74
C VAL A 244 14.27 -2.27 -38.12
N VAL A 245 13.37 -1.79 -37.26
CA VAL A 245 12.69 -0.48 -37.36
C VAL A 245 13.49 0.55 -36.58
N GLN A 246 13.81 1.70 -37.21
CA GLN A 246 14.61 2.74 -36.55
C GLN A 246 13.78 3.39 -35.45
N LEU A 247 14.32 3.42 -34.23
CA LEU A 247 13.66 4.01 -33.08
C LEU A 247 14.31 5.34 -32.69
N SER A 248 13.58 6.13 -31.93
CA SER A 248 14.04 7.39 -31.35
C SER A 248 13.28 7.70 -30.06
N LEU A 249 13.98 8.29 -29.09
CA LEU A 249 13.44 8.73 -27.81
C LEU A 249 14.35 9.86 -27.31
N ALA A 250 13.79 11.04 -27.02
CA ALA A 250 14.62 12.14 -26.55
C ALA A 250 15.23 11.81 -25.17
N PRO A 251 16.45 12.27 -24.82
CA PRO A 251 17.07 12.02 -23.53
C PRO A 251 16.18 12.38 -22.32
N GLU A 252 15.44 13.48 -22.44
CA GLU A 252 14.45 13.98 -21.48
C GLU A 252 13.15 13.15 -21.42
N GLU A 253 12.81 12.41 -22.49
CA GLU A 253 11.65 11.51 -22.51
C GLU A 253 11.95 10.16 -21.84
N ARG A 254 13.23 9.81 -21.58
CA ARG A 254 13.63 8.52 -21.00
C ARG A 254 13.09 8.24 -19.60
N VAL A 255 12.90 9.28 -18.77
CA VAL A 255 12.32 9.15 -17.42
C VAL A 255 11.30 10.26 -17.18
N SER A 256 10.04 9.86 -17.06
CA SER A 256 8.91 10.73 -16.72
C SER A 256 8.44 10.45 -15.29
N VAL A 257 7.75 11.42 -14.68
CA VAL A 257 7.05 11.23 -13.41
C VAL A 257 5.56 11.45 -13.66
N ALA A 258 4.74 10.46 -13.29
CA ALA A 258 3.29 10.50 -13.44
C ALA A 258 2.66 10.58 -12.04
N THR A 259 2.13 11.75 -11.68
CA THR A 259 1.52 12.00 -10.36
C THR A 259 -0.01 11.93 -10.47
N VAL A 260 -0.65 11.08 -9.67
CA VAL A 260 -2.09 10.77 -9.78
C VAL A 260 -2.73 10.76 -8.39
N THR A 261 -3.92 11.33 -8.24
CA THR A 261 -4.68 11.21 -6.97
C THR A 261 -5.29 9.82 -6.82
N VAL A 262 -5.21 9.25 -5.62
CA VAL A 262 -5.85 7.99 -5.23
C VAL A 262 -7.33 7.94 -5.63
N GLY A 263 -7.76 6.81 -6.19
CA GLY A 263 -9.11 6.57 -6.69
C GLY A 263 -9.40 7.09 -8.10
N LEU A 264 -8.48 7.82 -8.74
CA LEU A 264 -8.58 8.23 -10.15
C LEU A 264 -7.94 7.19 -11.09
N SER A 265 -8.29 7.27 -12.38
CA SER A 265 -7.62 6.55 -13.46
C SER A 265 -6.38 7.31 -13.97
N THR A 266 -5.39 6.59 -14.52
CA THR A 266 -4.28 7.20 -15.27
C THR A 266 -3.94 6.44 -16.56
N VAL A 267 -3.16 7.08 -17.42
CA VAL A 267 -2.66 6.55 -18.69
C VAL A 267 -1.17 6.85 -18.76
N LEU A 268 -0.34 5.82 -18.92
CA LEU A 268 1.09 5.97 -19.15
C LEU A 268 1.34 5.73 -20.66
N THR A 269 1.73 6.78 -21.37
CA THR A 269 1.96 6.77 -22.83
C THR A 269 3.41 6.41 -23.13
N CYS A 270 3.69 5.60 -24.16
CA CYS A 270 5.07 5.36 -24.59
C CYS A 270 5.53 6.45 -25.59
N ALA A 271 6.60 7.18 -25.27
CA ALA A 271 7.12 8.26 -26.12
C ALA A 271 8.13 7.81 -27.18
N VAL A 272 8.45 6.50 -27.26
CA VAL A 272 9.34 5.96 -28.29
C VAL A 272 8.68 6.07 -29.65
N ARG A 273 9.35 6.72 -30.61
CA ARG A 273 8.88 6.90 -31.99
C ARG A 273 9.74 6.06 -32.93
N GLY A 274 9.15 5.51 -33.98
CA GLY A 274 9.85 4.88 -35.08
C GLY A 274 9.07 5.04 -36.38
N ASP A 275 9.71 4.69 -37.52
CA ASP A 275 9.07 4.81 -38.83
C ASP A 275 7.86 3.86 -38.98
N LEU A 276 7.90 2.72 -38.27
CA LEU A 276 6.77 1.84 -37.99
C LEU A 276 6.50 1.78 -36.49
N ARG A 277 5.28 1.38 -36.08
CA ARG A 277 4.95 1.20 -34.67
C ARG A 277 5.76 0.05 -34.09
N PRO A 278 6.67 0.26 -33.13
CA PRO A 278 7.45 -0.83 -32.56
C PRO A 278 6.58 -1.68 -31.63
N PRO A 279 6.83 -3.00 -31.50
CA PRO A 279 6.13 -3.82 -30.51
C PRO A 279 6.52 -3.36 -29.10
N ILE A 280 5.57 -2.71 -28.42
CA ILE A 280 5.75 -2.18 -27.06
C ILE A 280 5.37 -3.25 -26.02
N VAL A 281 6.31 -3.55 -25.13
CA VAL A 281 6.09 -4.40 -23.96
C VAL A 281 6.20 -3.54 -22.72
N TRP A 282 5.12 -3.44 -21.94
CA TRP A 282 5.15 -2.74 -20.66
C TRP A 282 5.71 -3.67 -19.57
N LYS A 283 6.64 -3.14 -18.77
CA LYS A 283 7.29 -3.86 -17.68
C LYS A 283 7.14 -3.08 -16.38
N ARG A 284 6.94 -3.78 -15.26
CA ARG A 284 7.03 -3.22 -13.91
C ARG A 284 8.06 -4.02 -13.13
N ASN A 285 9.06 -3.35 -12.54
CA ASN A 285 10.14 -4.03 -11.80
C ASN A 285 10.82 -5.17 -12.61
N GLY A 286 10.97 -4.98 -13.93
CA GLY A 286 11.52 -5.96 -14.88
C GLY A 286 10.52 -7.00 -15.42
N LEU A 287 9.41 -7.23 -14.72
CA LEU A 287 8.36 -8.20 -15.05
C LEU A 287 7.45 -7.64 -16.16
N ALA A 288 7.20 -8.41 -17.22
CA ALA A 288 6.29 -7.99 -18.28
C ALA A 288 4.82 -8.01 -17.80
N LEU A 289 4.11 -6.90 -17.99
CA LEU A 289 2.73 -6.73 -17.55
C LEU A 289 1.74 -7.42 -18.48
N ASN A 290 2.00 -7.44 -19.80
CA ASN A 290 1.15 -7.91 -20.91
C ASN A 290 0.57 -9.34 -20.79
N PHE A 291 0.87 -10.09 -19.73
CA PHE A 291 0.53 -11.51 -19.55
C PHE A 291 -0.14 -11.80 -18.20
N LEU A 292 -0.69 -10.78 -17.53
CA LEU A 292 -1.19 -10.88 -16.15
C LEU A 292 -2.66 -10.46 -16.06
N ASP A 293 -3.53 -11.30 -15.52
CA ASP A 293 -4.96 -11.01 -15.35
C ASP A 293 -5.18 -10.01 -14.18
N LEU A 294 -5.01 -8.71 -14.44
CA LEU A 294 -4.99 -7.62 -13.44
C LEU A 294 -6.23 -6.72 -13.54
N GLU A 295 -7.15 -6.84 -12.57
CA GLU A 295 -8.45 -6.12 -12.57
C GLU A 295 -8.33 -4.59 -12.71
N ASP A 296 -7.31 -3.98 -12.09
CA ASP A 296 -7.11 -2.52 -12.08
C ASP A 296 -6.25 -1.98 -13.24
N ILE A 297 -5.71 -2.85 -14.13
CA ILE A 297 -4.81 -2.44 -15.22
C ILE A 297 -5.26 -3.03 -16.57
N ASN A 298 -5.73 -2.18 -17.49
CA ASN A 298 -6.13 -2.64 -18.81
C ASN A 298 -4.89 -2.91 -19.70
N GLN A 299 -4.78 -4.16 -20.16
CA GLN A 299 -3.72 -4.70 -21.03
C GLN A 299 -4.19 -4.98 -22.46
N ASP A 300 -5.35 -4.45 -22.86
CA ASP A 300 -5.70 -4.32 -24.29
C ASP A 300 -4.57 -3.61 -25.05
N PHE A 301 -3.99 -2.60 -24.38
CA PHE A 301 -3.23 -1.47 -24.92
C PHE A 301 -4.07 -0.68 -25.95
N GLY A 302 -4.13 0.64 -25.80
CA GLY A 302 -5.02 1.46 -26.62
C GLY A 302 -4.62 1.47 -28.10
N GLU A 303 -5.37 2.22 -28.93
CA GLU A 303 -4.95 2.54 -30.31
C GLU A 303 -3.57 3.27 -30.36
N ASP A 304 -3.02 3.64 -29.20
CA ASP A 304 -1.79 4.37 -28.91
C ASP A 304 -0.74 3.57 -28.09
N ASP A 305 -0.90 2.25 -27.90
CA ASP A 305 -0.01 1.36 -27.11
C ASP A 305 0.20 1.76 -25.63
N SER A 306 -0.66 2.63 -25.09
CA SER A 306 -0.56 3.12 -23.71
C SER A 306 -1.00 2.09 -22.65
N LEU A 307 -0.39 2.15 -21.46
CA LEU A 307 -0.83 1.40 -20.28
C LEU A 307 -1.88 2.19 -19.49
N TYR A 308 -3.09 1.62 -19.35
CA TYR A 308 -4.20 2.24 -18.64
C TYR A 308 -4.37 1.61 -17.25
N ILE A 309 -4.37 2.42 -16.19
CA ILE A 309 -4.69 1.98 -14.82
C ILE A 309 -6.03 2.59 -14.45
N THR A 310 -7.03 1.76 -14.18
CA THR A 310 -8.43 2.18 -14.03
C THR A 310 -8.68 2.83 -12.67
N LYS A 311 -8.14 2.26 -11.59
CA LYS A 311 -8.32 2.75 -10.21
C LYS A 311 -6.97 2.77 -9.48
N VAL A 312 -6.26 3.89 -9.59
CA VAL A 312 -4.96 4.06 -8.95
C VAL A 312 -5.10 4.08 -7.43
N THR A 313 -4.26 3.29 -6.78
CA THR A 313 -4.14 3.16 -5.31
C THR A 313 -2.67 3.09 -4.93
N THR A 314 -2.32 3.24 -3.65
CA THR A 314 -0.91 3.38 -3.23
C THR A 314 -0.02 2.18 -3.59
N ILE A 315 -0.56 0.96 -3.74
CA ILE A 315 0.19 -0.22 -4.25
C ILE A 315 0.68 -0.04 -5.70
N HIS A 316 -0.02 0.78 -6.49
CA HIS A 316 0.34 1.05 -7.89
C HIS A 316 1.56 1.96 -8.03
N MET A 317 2.08 2.56 -6.95
CA MET A 317 3.33 3.32 -7.02
C MET A 317 4.50 2.47 -7.54
N GLY A 318 5.43 3.10 -8.25
CA GLY A 318 6.67 2.47 -8.72
C GLY A 318 6.94 2.67 -10.21
N ASN A 319 7.89 1.89 -10.73
CA ASN A 319 8.48 2.13 -12.04
C ASN A 319 7.85 1.26 -13.13
N TYR A 320 7.24 1.91 -14.12
CA TYR A 320 6.62 1.31 -15.29
C TYR A 320 7.43 1.67 -16.54
N THR A 321 8.12 0.69 -17.11
CA THR A 321 8.97 0.87 -18.30
C THR A 321 8.25 0.36 -19.54
N CYS A 322 7.97 1.23 -20.52
CA CYS A 322 7.67 0.77 -21.87
C CYS A 322 8.98 0.40 -22.56
N HIS A 323 9.04 -0.80 -23.14
CA HIS A 323 10.19 -1.35 -23.84
C HIS A 323 9.82 -1.61 -25.29
N ALA A 324 10.46 -0.87 -26.20
CA ALA A 324 10.31 -0.98 -27.65
C ALA A 324 11.55 -1.66 -28.26
N SER A 325 11.35 -2.52 -29.26
CA SER A 325 12.42 -3.30 -29.89
C SER A 325 12.54 -3.02 -31.38
N GLY A 326 13.71 -2.55 -31.82
CA GLY A 326 14.04 -2.24 -33.22
C GLY A 326 15.50 -2.57 -33.51
N TYR A 327 16.24 -1.64 -34.13
CA TYR A 327 17.72 -1.70 -34.21
C TYR A 327 18.32 -1.86 -32.82
N GLU A 328 17.96 -0.91 -31.96
CA GLU A 328 18.29 -0.86 -30.54
C GLU A 328 17.04 -1.20 -29.70
N GLN A 329 17.25 -1.40 -28.40
CA GLN A 329 16.17 -1.47 -27.42
C GLN A 329 16.06 -0.11 -26.72
N LEU A 330 14.94 0.57 -26.94
CA LEU A 330 14.64 1.83 -26.25
C LEU A 330 13.65 1.61 -25.10
N PHE A 331 13.89 2.35 -24.03
CA PHE A 331 13.19 2.24 -22.77
C PHE A 331 12.80 3.64 -22.29
N GLN A 332 11.50 3.86 -22.04
CA GLN A 332 11.04 5.00 -21.24
C GLN A 332 10.45 4.45 -19.93
N THR A 333 10.89 5.00 -18.80
CA THR A 333 10.37 4.64 -17.48
C THR A 333 9.51 5.77 -16.91
N HIS A 334 8.25 5.48 -16.65
CA HIS A 334 7.33 6.31 -15.88
C HIS A 334 7.45 5.94 -14.40
N VAL A 335 7.85 6.90 -13.57
CA VAL A 335 7.75 6.80 -12.12
C VAL A 335 6.32 7.17 -11.71
N LEU A 336 5.47 6.18 -11.41
CA LEU A 336 4.10 6.43 -10.96
C LEU A 336 4.11 6.78 -9.46
N GLN A 337 3.67 7.99 -9.15
CA GLN A 337 3.48 8.51 -7.80
C GLN A 337 1.99 8.72 -7.53
N VAL A 338 1.54 8.28 -6.36
CA VAL A 338 0.12 8.32 -5.98
C VAL A 338 -0.07 9.30 -4.83
N ASN A 339 -0.67 10.44 -5.13
CA ASN A 339 -1.00 11.44 -4.14
C ASN A 339 -2.29 11.06 -3.40
N VAL A 340 -2.29 11.36 -2.11
CA VAL A 340 -3.35 11.03 -1.16
C VAL A 340 -3.71 12.34 -0.43
N PRO A 341 -4.99 12.75 -0.36
CA PRO A 341 -5.38 13.96 0.37
C PRO A 341 -5.01 13.84 1.85
N PRO A 342 -4.99 14.95 2.61
CA PRO A 342 -4.76 14.90 4.05
C PRO A 342 -5.87 14.12 4.78
N VAL A 343 -5.50 13.44 5.87
CA VAL A 343 -6.43 13.06 6.95
C VAL A 343 -5.77 13.40 8.27
N ILE A 344 -6.49 14.10 9.14
CA ILE A 344 -6.06 14.53 10.46
C ILE A 344 -6.64 13.61 11.53
N ARG A 345 -5.95 13.53 12.68
CA ARG A 345 -6.61 13.55 13.99
C ARG A 345 -5.95 14.59 14.90
N VAL A 346 -6.69 15.13 15.85
CA VAL A 346 -6.13 15.91 16.97
C VAL A 346 -6.17 15.13 18.29
N TYR A 347 -5.25 15.47 19.18
CA TYR A 347 -5.25 14.97 20.55
C TYR A 347 -4.77 16.03 21.55
N PRO A 348 -5.48 16.22 22.68
CA PRO A 348 -6.79 15.66 22.99
C PRO A 348 -7.90 16.38 22.20
N GLU A 349 -9.03 15.73 21.97
CA GLU A 349 -10.24 16.38 21.42
C GLU A 349 -10.74 17.49 22.36
N THR A 350 -10.62 17.29 23.69
CA THR A 350 -10.91 18.29 24.71
C THR A 350 -9.91 18.24 25.87
N GLN A 351 -9.40 19.40 26.30
CA GLN A 351 -8.56 19.55 27.49
C GLN A 351 -9.18 20.56 28.48
N ALA A 352 -9.23 20.20 29.76
CA ALA A 352 -9.57 21.11 30.85
C ALA A 352 -8.33 21.39 31.72
N GLN A 353 -7.85 22.63 31.75
CA GLN A 353 -6.59 23.01 32.39
C GLN A 353 -6.77 24.13 33.43
N GLU A 354 -5.95 24.12 34.49
CA GLU A 354 -5.99 25.16 35.52
C GLU A 354 -5.09 26.35 35.14
N PRO A 355 -5.49 27.61 35.48
CA PRO A 355 -4.68 28.80 35.21
C PRO A 355 -3.23 28.66 35.69
N GLY A 356 -2.29 29.08 34.84
CA GLY A 356 -0.85 29.05 35.11
C GLY A 356 -0.15 27.74 34.74
N VAL A 357 -0.87 26.64 34.55
CA VAL A 357 -0.29 25.34 34.16
C VAL A 357 -0.08 25.28 32.63
N ALA A 358 0.85 24.44 32.16
CA ALA A 358 1.05 24.24 30.72
C ALA A 358 -0.06 23.40 30.07
N ALA A 359 -0.28 23.61 28.77
CA ALA A 359 -1.11 22.77 27.89
C ALA A 359 -0.34 22.37 26.63
N SER A 360 -0.79 21.31 25.95
CA SER A 360 -0.24 20.89 24.65
C SER A 360 -1.34 20.23 23.82
N LEU A 361 -1.67 20.86 22.70
CA LEU A 361 -2.65 20.36 21.74
C LEU A 361 -1.88 19.84 20.52
N ARG A 362 -2.16 18.61 20.11
CA ARG A 362 -1.37 17.90 19.09
C ARG A 362 -2.25 17.54 17.90
N CYS A 363 -1.64 17.49 16.74
CA CYS A 363 -2.29 17.19 15.47
C CYS A 363 -1.36 16.31 14.65
N HIS A 364 -1.84 15.12 14.28
CA HIS A 364 -1.15 14.23 13.35
C HIS A 364 -1.92 14.20 12.05
N ALA A 365 -1.21 14.44 10.94
CA ALA A 365 -1.79 14.51 9.62
C ALA A 365 -1.06 13.55 8.68
N GLU A 366 -1.80 12.64 8.08
CA GLU A 366 -1.33 11.70 7.05
C GLU A 366 -1.69 12.22 5.67
N GLY A 367 -0.93 11.86 4.65
CA GLY A 367 -1.19 12.27 3.26
C GLY A 367 0.06 12.12 2.39
N ILE A 368 -0.12 12.17 1.06
CA ILE A 368 0.99 12.10 0.09
C ILE A 368 0.80 13.21 -0.96
N PRO A 369 1.73 14.17 -1.10
CA PRO A 369 2.86 14.44 -0.20
C PRO A 369 2.41 14.74 1.24
N MET A 370 3.35 14.64 2.18
CA MET A 370 3.10 14.91 3.60
C MET A 370 2.47 16.30 3.78
N PRO A 371 1.31 16.41 4.45
CA PRO A 371 0.59 17.68 4.54
C PRO A 371 1.24 18.65 5.54
N ARG A 372 1.28 19.93 5.17
CA ARG A 372 1.69 21.01 6.07
C ARG A 372 0.57 21.31 7.06
N ILE A 373 0.89 21.28 8.35
CA ILE A 373 0.00 21.66 9.45
C ILE A 373 0.02 23.18 9.67
N THR A 374 -1.14 23.72 10.03
CA THR A 374 -1.40 25.10 10.49
C THR A 374 -2.46 25.08 11.59
N TRP A 375 -2.48 26.08 12.48
CA TRP A 375 -3.42 26.15 13.60
C TRP A 375 -4.18 27.48 13.62
N LEU A 376 -5.49 27.41 13.86
CA LEU A 376 -6.35 28.57 14.12
C LEU A 376 -6.89 28.51 15.56
N LYS A 377 -6.94 29.64 16.27
CA LYS A 377 -7.63 29.80 17.57
C LYS A 377 -8.87 30.65 17.33
N ASN A 378 -10.05 30.07 17.50
CA ASN A 378 -11.34 30.70 17.21
C ASN A 378 -11.39 31.33 15.79
N GLY A 379 -10.80 30.67 14.79
CA GLY A 379 -10.72 31.13 13.40
C GLY A 379 -9.58 32.10 13.04
N MET A 380 -8.75 32.53 14.01
CA MET A 380 -7.59 33.39 13.76
C MET A 380 -6.28 32.59 13.74
N ASP A 381 -5.38 32.88 12.78
CA ASP A 381 -4.10 32.19 12.62
C ASP A 381 -3.19 32.37 13.86
N VAL A 382 -2.87 31.25 14.51
CA VAL A 382 -2.09 31.19 15.76
C VAL A 382 -0.64 31.63 15.56
N SER A 383 -0.11 31.56 14.32
CA SER A 383 1.24 32.08 14.01
C SER A 383 1.35 33.59 14.24
N THR A 384 0.25 34.33 14.13
CA THR A 384 0.20 35.78 14.44
C THR A 384 0.24 36.10 15.94
N GLN A 385 0.03 35.08 16.79
CA GLN A 385 -0.07 35.19 18.25
C GLN A 385 1.13 34.56 18.98
N MET A 386 2.14 34.09 18.25
CA MET A 386 3.35 33.44 18.77
C MET A 386 4.05 34.29 19.83
N SER A 387 4.45 33.66 20.94
CA SER A 387 5.10 34.34 22.07
C SER A 387 5.97 33.39 22.88
N LYS A 388 6.57 33.87 23.98
CA LYS A 388 7.25 32.99 24.95
C LYS A 388 6.30 32.03 25.69
N GLN A 389 4.98 32.23 25.59
CA GLN A 389 3.96 31.39 26.24
C GLN A 389 3.15 30.56 25.24
N LEU A 390 3.26 30.82 23.93
CA LEU A 390 2.49 30.14 22.88
C LEU A 390 3.44 29.84 21.72
N SER A 391 3.76 28.57 21.49
CA SER A 391 4.74 28.14 20.51
C SER A 391 4.32 26.88 19.74
N LEU A 392 4.79 26.78 18.49
CA LEU A 392 4.67 25.58 17.67
C LEU A 392 5.95 24.74 17.79
N LEU A 393 5.79 23.45 18.08
CA LEU A 393 6.83 22.44 18.19
C LEU A 393 6.66 21.39 17.08
N ALA A 394 7.68 20.53 16.88
CA ALA A 394 7.65 19.41 15.92
C ALA A 394 7.12 19.77 14.51
N ASN A 395 7.67 20.84 13.92
CA ASN A 395 7.26 21.42 12.63
C ASN A 395 5.77 21.85 12.52
N GLY A 396 5.08 22.01 13.65
CA GLY A 396 3.69 22.47 13.74
C GLY A 396 2.70 21.41 14.23
N SER A 397 3.10 20.14 14.37
CA SER A 397 2.22 19.07 14.86
C SER A 397 1.89 19.17 16.36
N GLU A 398 2.57 20.04 17.12
CA GLU A 398 2.29 20.28 18.54
C GLU A 398 2.23 21.79 18.82
N LEU A 399 1.06 22.27 19.26
CA LEU A 399 0.84 23.62 19.76
C LEU A 399 0.95 23.63 21.29
N HIS A 400 2.01 24.23 21.80
CA HIS A 400 2.32 24.28 23.22
C HIS A 400 1.95 25.63 23.83
N ILE A 401 1.28 25.58 24.98
CA ILE A 401 1.02 26.75 25.83
C ILE A 401 1.79 26.57 27.14
N GLY A 402 2.75 27.44 27.42
CA GLY A 402 3.66 27.29 28.58
C GLY A 402 3.00 27.56 29.93
N SER A 403 1.97 28.41 29.96
CA SER A 403 1.26 28.82 31.17
C SER A 403 -0.10 29.43 30.78
N VAL A 404 -1.15 28.62 30.81
CA VAL A 404 -2.49 28.97 30.30
C VAL A 404 -3.17 30.07 31.11
N ARG A 405 -4.03 30.83 30.45
CA ARG A 405 -4.86 31.89 31.05
C ARG A 405 -6.32 31.73 30.60
N TYR A 406 -7.27 32.39 31.26
CA TYR A 406 -8.68 32.34 30.83
C TYR A 406 -8.89 32.75 29.36
N GLU A 407 -8.07 33.68 28.85
CA GLU A 407 -8.01 34.11 27.44
C GLU A 407 -7.48 33.04 26.46
N ASP A 408 -7.01 31.90 26.95
CA ASP A 408 -6.67 30.69 26.17
C ASP A 408 -7.83 29.69 26.05
N THR A 409 -8.97 29.97 26.66
CA THR A 409 -10.20 29.20 26.39
C THR A 409 -10.63 29.38 24.93
N GLY A 410 -10.85 28.29 24.20
CA GLY A 410 -11.30 28.36 22.81
C GLY A 410 -11.21 27.05 22.04
N ALA A 411 -11.71 27.10 20.81
CA ALA A 411 -11.53 26.04 19.82
C ALA A 411 -10.22 26.28 19.05
N TYR A 412 -9.34 25.28 19.06
CA TYR A 412 -8.08 25.27 18.34
C TYR A 412 -8.20 24.29 17.16
N THR A 413 -8.48 24.82 15.98
CA THR A 413 -8.59 24.05 14.74
C THR A 413 -7.20 23.76 14.20
N CYS A 414 -6.84 22.48 14.06
CA CYS A 414 -5.74 22.08 13.20
C CYS A 414 -6.24 21.99 11.76
N ILE A 415 -5.50 22.57 10.82
CA ILE A 415 -5.73 22.47 9.39
C ILE A 415 -4.47 21.90 8.75
N ALA A 416 -4.60 20.79 8.03
CA ALA A 416 -3.50 20.13 7.33
C ALA A 416 -3.77 20.15 5.83
N LYS A 417 -2.75 20.53 5.05
CA LYS A 417 -2.89 20.80 3.62
C LYS A 417 -1.73 20.23 2.81
N ASN A 418 -2.05 19.53 1.72
CA ASN A 418 -1.11 19.24 0.64
C ASN A 418 -1.64 19.79 -0.70
N GLU A 419 -1.06 19.36 -1.81
CA GLU A 419 -1.44 19.82 -3.16
C GLU A 419 -2.74 19.21 -3.70
N VAL A 420 -3.25 18.16 -3.06
CA VAL A 420 -4.49 17.44 -3.47
C VAL A 420 -5.69 17.80 -2.60
N GLY A 421 -5.48 18.10 -1.31
CA GLY A 421 -6.59 18.36 -0.40
C GLY A 421 -6.22 19.20 0.83
N VAL A 422 -7.27 19.47 1.60
CA VAL A 422 -7.24 20.06 2.94
C VAL A 422 -8.15 19.18 3.80
N ASP A 423 -7.74 18.95 5.05
CA ASP A 423 -8.60 18.42 6.09
C ASP A 423 -8.51 19.35 7.32
N GLU A 424 -9.50 19.30 8.21
CA GLU A 424 -9.51 20.12 9.45
C GLU A 424 -10.22 19.41 10.61
N ASP A 425 -9.68 19.59 11.81
CA ASP A 425 -10.13 18.93 13.04
C ASP A 425 -9.87 19.83 14.27
N ILE A 426 -10.62 19.68 15.37
CA ILE A 426 -10.77 20.71 16.41
C ILE A 426 -10.45 20.16 17.81
N SER A 427 -9.43 20.74 18.44
CA SER A 427 -9.11 20.52 19.85
C SER A 427 -9.69 21.66 20.70
N SER A 428 -10.49 21.34 21.73
CA SER A 428 -11.14 22.34 22.59
C SER A 428 -10.41 22.50 23.92
N LEU A 429 -9.95 23.72 24.22
CA LEU A 429 -9.28 24.03 25.50
C LEU A 429 -10.21 24.85 26.41
N PHE A 430 -10.42 24.36 27.62
CA PHE A 430 -11.21 25.01 28.68
C PHE A 430 -10.35 25.31 29.89
N ILE A 431 -10.39 26.55 30.39
CA ILE A 431 -9.64 26.97 31.56
C ILE A 431 -10.57 27.18 32.75
N GLU A 432 -10.44 26.33 33.77
CA GLU A 432 -11.31 26.31 34.97
C GLU A 432 -10.52 26.30 36.28
N ASP A 433 -11.13 26.83 37.34
CA ASP A 433 -10.62 26.76 38.71
C ASP A 433 -10.74 25.34 39.30
N SER A 434 -9.74 24.97 40.12
CA SER A 434 -9.61 23.66 40.79
C SER A 434 -10.83 23.25 41.64
N ALA A 435 -11.62 24.21 42.12
CA ALA A 435 -12.88 23.96 42.82
C ALA A 435 -13.92 23.23 41.94
N ARG A 436 -14.03 23.59 40.65
CA ARG A 436 -14.85 22.86 39.67
C ARG A 436 -14.20 21.55 39.29
N LYS A 437 -12.89 21.57 39.04
CA LYS A 437 -12.12 20.37 38.68
C LYS A 437 -12.21 19.25 39.71
N THR A 438 -12.37 19.59 41.00
CA THR A 438 -12.61 18.61 42.07
C THR A 438 -13.99 17.96 41.97
N LEU A 439 -15.06 18.74 41.75
CA LEU A 439 -16.40 18.21 41.49
C LEU A 439 -16.46 17.38 40.20
N ALA A 440 -15.82 17.87 39.13
CA ALA A 440 -15.68 17.16 37.89
C ALA A 440 -14.93 15.83 38.09
N ASN A 441 -13.76 15.81 38.73
CA ASN A 441 -13.00 14.57 38.97
C ASN A 441 -13.72 13.56 39.90
N ILE A 442 -14.67 14.01 40.71
CA ILE A 442 -15.59 13.14 41.46
C ILE A 442 -16.65 12.57 40.53
N LEU A 443 -17.31 13.39 39.71
CA LEU A 443 -18.31 12.96 38.73
C LEU A 443 -17.72 12.05 37.64
N TRP A 444 -16.56 12.37 37.04
CA TRP A 444 -15.83 11.51 36.10
C TRP A 444 -15.43 10.16 36.73
N ARG A 445 -15.27 10.09 38.06
CA ARG A 445 -15.06 8.83 38.81
C ARG A 445 -16.34 8.02 39.05
N GLU A 446 -17.50 8.67 39.14
CA GLU A 446 -18.80 8.00 39.28
C GLU A 446 -19.43 7.64 37.91
N GLU A 447 -19.12 8.40 36.85
CA GLU A 447 -19.57 8.18 35.47
C GLU A 447 -18.56 7.39 34.60
N GLY A 448 -17.33 7.17 35.10
CA GLY A 448 -16.35 6.25 34.50
C GLY A 448 -15.72 6.73 33.20
N LEU A 449 -15.37 8.02 33.09
CA LEU A 449 -15.02 8.67 31.83
C LEU A 449 -13.71 9.46 31.88
N SER A 450 -12.60 8.75 31.66
CA SER A 450 -11.33 9.29 31.11
C SER A 450 -10.42 8.12 30.67
N VAL A 451 -10.97 7.17 29.91
CA VAL A 451 -10.45 5.79 29.86
C VAL A 451 -9.44 5.54 28.73
N GLY A 452 -9.44 6.36 27.67
CA GLY A 452 -8.59 6.17 26.50
C GLY A 452 -7.19 6.77 26.61
N ASN A 453 -6.36 6.37 27.59
CA ASN A 453 -4.91 6.64 27.61
C ASN A 453 -4.13 5.62 28.47
N MET A 454 -4.44 4.33 28.31
CA MET A 454 -4.02 3.28 29.24
C MET A 454 -3.23 2.15 28.57
N PHE A 455 -2.19 1.67 29.24
CA PHE A 455 -1.60 0.37 28.93
C PHE A 455 -2.39 -0.73 29.65
N TYR A 456 -2.89 -1.70 28.89
CA TYR A 456 -3.45 -2.94 29.39
C TYR A 456 -2.39 -4.04 29.29
N ILE A 457 -1.92 -4.52 30.44
CA ILE A 457 -0.89 -5.55 30.57
C ILE A 457 -1.54 -6.84 31.04
N PHE A 458 -1.39 -7.88 30.24
CA PHE A 458 -1.87 -9.23 30.54
C PHE A 458 -0.69 -9.99 31.18
N SER A 459 -0.78 -10.21 32.49
CA SER A 459 0.30 -10.70 33.36
C SER A 459 -0.02 -12.08 33.95
N ASP A 460 0.97 -12.72 34.57
CA ASP A 460 0.80 -13.99 35.28
C ASP A 460 -0.26 -13.91 36.40
N ASP A 461 -0.47 -12.71 36.94
CA ASP A 461 -1.41 -12.38 38.02
C ASP A 461 -2.72 -11.73 37.54
N GLY A 462 -3.05 -11.78 36.24
CA GLY A 462 -4.33 -11.30 35.70
C GLY A 462 -4.19 -10.19 34.65
N ILE A 463 -5.01 -9.13 34.78
CA ILE A 463 -5.01 -8.00 33.84
C ILE A 463 -4.77 -6.70 34.62
N ILE A 464 -3.71 -5.96 34.27
CA ILE A 464 -3.27 -4.73 34.93
C ILE A 464 -3.52 -3.56 33.98
N ILE A 465 -4.17 -2.50 34.47
CA ILE A 465 -4.46 -1.28 33.71
C ILE A 465 -3.63 -0.15 34.31
N LEU A 466 -2.65 0.36 33.55
CA LEU A 466 -1.57 1.25 33.99
C LEU A 466 -1.64 2.60 33.27
N HIS A 467 -1.70 3.70 34.03
CA HIS A 467 -1.67 5.07 33.47
C HIS A 467 -0.21 5.54 33.32
N PRO A 468 0.26 5.90 32.11
CA PRO A 468 1.69 6.12 31.89
C PRO A 468 2.22 7.46 32.42
N VAL A 469 1.34 8.43 32.69
CA VAL A 469 1.72 9.73 33.25
C VAL A 469 2.10 9.58 34.72
N ASP A 470 1.22 8.96 35.52
CA ASP A 470 1.37 8.86 36.98
C ASP A 470 2.14 7.62 37.43
N CYS A 471 2.31 6.64 36.54
CA CYS A 471 2.90 5.32 36.81
C CYS A 471 2.09 4.43 37.76
N GLU A 472 0.82 4.78 38.03
CA GLU A 472 -0.05 4.03 38.93
C GLU A 472 -0.91 2.99 38.21
N ILE A 473 -1.06 1.83 38.85
CA ILE A 473 -2.04 0.80 38.46
C ILE A 473 -3.43 1.30 38.87
N GLN A 474 -4.20 1.79 37.90
CA GLN A 474 -5.56 2.27 38.13
C GLN A 474 -6.52 1.11 38.46
N ARG A 475 -6.28 -0.07 37.89
CA ARG A 475 -7.09 -1.27 38.14
C ARG A 475 -6.27 -2.54 37.91
N HIS A 476 -6.53 -3.55 38.75
CA HIS A 476 -6.02 -4.91 38.61
C HIS A 476 -7.21 -5.88 38.63
N LEU A 477 -7.50 -6.53 37.51
CA LEU A 477 -8.50 -7.60 37.39
C LEU A 477 -7.84 -8.90 37.80
N LYS A 478 -8.37 -9.55 38.84
CA LYS A 478 -7.73 -10.72 39.46
C LYS A 478 -8.00 -12.01 38.67
N PRO A 479 -7.14 -13.04 38.77
CA PRO A 479 -7.33 -14.32 38.07
C PRO A 479 -8.70 -14.96 38.34
N THR A 480 -9.19 -14.83 39.58
CA THR A 480 -10.46 -15.37 40.07
C THR A 480 -11.66 -14.42 39.90
N GLU A 481 -11.47 -13.24 39.29
CA GLU A 481 -12.58 -12.36 38.95
C GLU A 481 -13.45 -13.03 37.87
N LYS A 482 -14.78 -12.81 37.90
CA LYS A 482 -15.71 -13.54 37.03
C LYS A 482 -15.95 -12.82 35.70
N ILE A 483 -15.99 -13.58 34.62
CA ILE A 483 -16.38 -13.14 33.27
C ILE A 483 -17.89 -12.89 33.26
N PHE A 484 -18.31 -11.71 32.80
CA PHE A 484 -19.68 -11.22 32.97
C PHE A 484 -20.76 -12.13 32.35
N MET A 485 -20.51 -12.66 31.15
CA MET A 485 -21.50 -13.46 30.41
C MET A 485 -21.45 -14.97 30.71
N SER A 486 -20.35 -15.52 31.23
CA SER A 486 -20.19 -16.97 31.46
C SER A 486 -20.04 -17.38 32.93
N TYR A 487 -19.81 -16.44 33.86
CA TYR A 487 -19.47 -16.68 35.27
C TYR A 487 -18.21 -17.56 35.50
N GLU A 488 -17.47 -17.88 34.42
CA GLU A 488 -16.13 -18.46 34.46
C GLU A 488 -15.14 -17.48 35.09
N GLU A 489 -13.98 -17.97 35.53
CA GLU A 489 -12.88 -17.11 36.01
C GLU A 489 -12.03 -16.61 34.84
N ILE A 490 -11.38 -15.46 34.99
CA ILE A 490 -10.42 -14.94 34.00
C ILE A 490 -9.29 -15.96 33.79
N CYS A 491 -8.79 -16.59 34.86
CA CYS A 491 -7.84 -17.71 34.81
C CYS A 491 -8.23 -18.75 35.89
N PRO A 492 -9.07 -19.75 35.55
CA PRO A 492 -9.54 -20.75 36.51
C PRO A 492 -8.40 -21.61 37.05
N GLN A 493 -8.53 -22.04 38.32
CA GLN A 493 -7.61 -22.99 38.92
C GLN A 493 -7.71 -24.38 38.28
N ARG A 494 -6.58 -25.11 38.25
CA ARG A 494 -6.54 -26.50 37.83
C ARG A 494 -6.99 -27.43 38.96
N GLU A 495 -7.58 -28.57 38.62
CA GLU A 495 -7.93 -29.61 39.60
C GLU A 495 -6.73 -29.95 40.50
N GLY A 496 -6.92 -29.82 41.82
CA GLY A 496 -5.85 -29.88 42.82
C GLY A 496 -5.64 -28.57 43.60
N GLY A 497 -6.28 -27.45 43.22
CA GLY A 497 -6.34 -26.23 44.04
C GLY A 497 -5.06 -25.38 44.08
N ALA A 498 -4.09 -25.67 43.21
CA ALA A 498 -2.94 -24.82 43.00
C ALA A 498 -3.30 -23.66 42.04
N THR A 499 -3.01 -22.42 42.45
CA THR A 499 -3.13 -21.24 41.59
C THR A 499 -2.08 -21.28 40.48
N GLN A 500 -2.46 -21.76 39.31
CA GLN A 500 -1.63 -21.68 38.10
C GLN A 500 -1.64 -20.21 37.60
N PRO A 501 -0.48 -19.63 37.23
CA PRO A 501 -0.44 -18.28 36.66
C PRO A 501 -1.23 -18.23 35.35
N CYS A 502 -1.84 -17.07 35.09
CA CYS A 502 -2.49 -16.76 33.82
C CYS A 502 -1.53 -16.96 32.64
N GLN A 503 -2.08 -17.32 31.48
CA GLN A 503 -1.28 -17.52 30.27
C GLN A 503 -1.95 -16.85 29.07
N TRP A 504 -1.15 -16.02 28.40
CA TRP A 504 -1.53 -15.14 27.32
C TRP A 504 -0.53 -15.32 26.16
N ALA A 505 -0.94 -15.03 24.92
CA ALA A 505 -0.03 -15.08 23.77
C ALA A 505 -0.07 -13.82 22.89
N SER A 506 -1.27 -13.28 22.65
CA SER A 506 -1.49 -12.13 21.79
C SER A 506 -2.77 -11.40 22.18
N ALA A 507 -2.80 -10.09 21.97
CA ALA A 507 -3.94 -9.22 22.26
C ALA A 507 -4.01 -8.07 21.26
N VAL A 508 -5.23 -7.64 20.89
CA VAL A 508 -5.48 -6.57 19.93
C VAL A 508 -6.54 -5.58 20.42
N ASN A 509 -6.31 -4.30 20.13
CA ASN A 509 -7.26 -3.22 20.38
C ASN A 509 -8.28 -3.14 19.21
N VAL A 510 -9.57 -3.21 19.54
CA VAL A 510 -10.69 -3.07 18.60
C VAL A 510 -11.40 -1.74 18.87
N ARG A 511 -11.19 -0.79 17.97
CA ARG A 511 -11.79 0.57 17.95
C ARG A 511 -11.71 1.34 19.27
N HIS A 512 -10.65 1.13 20.05
CA HIS A 512 -10.40 1.74 21.37
C HIS A 512 -11.47 1.37 22.43
N ARG A 513 -12.39 0.44 22.11
CA ARG A 513 -13.54 0.07 22.95
C ARG A 513 -13.40 -1.32 23.56
N TYR A 514 -12.87 -2.27 22.80
CA TYR A 514 -12.71 -3.66 23.22
C TYR A 514 -11.27 -4.12 23.04
N ILE A 515 -10.80 -5.00 23.93
CA ILE A 515 -9.55 -5.73 23.75
C ILE A 515 -9.89 -7.21 23.62
N TYR A 516 -9.46 -7.82 22.53
CA TYR A 516 -9.50 -9.27 22.35
C TYR A 516 -8.15 -9.84 22.75
N VAL A 517 -8.11 -10.81 23.65
CA VAL A 517 -6.88 -11.45 24.14
C VAL A 517 -6.96 -12.97 24.13
N ALA A 518 -5.96 -13.63 23.56
CA ALA A 518 -5.86 -15.08 23.46
C ALA A 518 -5.36 -15.71 24.77
N GLN A 519 -6.05 -16.75 25.24
CA GLN A 519 -5.64 -17.65 26.33
C GLN A 519 -5.35 -19.06 25.79
N PRO A 520 -4.08 -19.38 25.47
CA PRO A 520 -3.72 -20.59 24.72
C PRO A 520 -4.21 -21.89 25.38
N THR A 521 -3.92 -22.06 26.67
CA THR A 521 -4.22 -23.28 27.45
C THR A 521 -5.70 -23.51 27.72
N LEU A 522 -6.56 -22.53 27.42
CA LEU A 522 -8.01 -22.59 27.62
C LEU A 522 -8.77 -22.55 26.28
N SER A 523 -8.06 -22.58 25.14
CA SER A 523 -8.64 -22.58 23.79
C SER A 523 -9.70 -21.49 23.59
N ARG A 524 -9.44 -20.28 24.13
CA ARG A 524 -10.41 -19.18 24.12
C ARG A 524 -9.75 -17.81 23.90
N VAL A 525 -10.54 -16.89 23.38
CA VAL A 525 -10.26 -15.45 23.35
C VAL A 525 -11.21 -14.76 24.34
N LEU A 526 -10.68 -13.89 25.20
CA LEU A 526 -11.48 -13.07 26.10
C LEU A 526 -11.73 -11.70 25.46
N VAL A 527 -12.95 -11.17 25.63
CA VAL A 527 -13.32 -9.80 25.27
C VAL A 527 -13.36 -8.94 26.53
N VAL A 528 -12.47 -7.94 26.60
CA VAL A 528 -12.43 -6.94 27.67
C VAL A 528 -13.09 -5.66 27.17
N ASP A 529 -14.10 -5.15 27.88
CA ASP A 529 -14.59 -3.78 27.65
C ASP A 529 -13.66 -2.79 28.36
N VAL A 530 -13.15 -1.84 27.57
CA VAL A 530 -12.23 -0.81 28.03
C VAL A 530 -12.92 0.12 29.04
N GLN A 531 -14.07 0.69 28.68
CA GLN A 531 -14.79 1.67 29.49
C GLN A 531 -15.28 1.05 30.81
N ALA A 532 -15.86 -0.15 30.75
CA ALA A 532 -16.36 -0.85 31.93
C ALA A 532 -15.25 -1.51 32.77
N GLN A 533 -14.01 -1.54 32.26
CA GLN A 533 -12.83 -2.21 32.83
C GLN A 533 -13.12 -3.63 33.32
N LYS A 534 -13.80 -4.44 32.49
CA LYS A 534 -14.30 -5.78 32.83
C LYS A 534 -14.17 -6.74 31.65
N VAL A 535 -13.98 -8.02 31.94
CA VAL A 535 -14.09 -9.08 30.92
C VAL A 535 -15.57 -9.39 30.70
N LEU A 536 -16.08 -9.06 29.51
CA LEU A 536 -17.45 -9.32 29.12
C LEU A 536 -17.66 -10.81 28.82
N GLN A 537 -16.86 -11.34 27.91
CA GLN A 537 -17.18 -12.57 27.19
C GLN A 537 -15.96 -13.50 27.04
N SER A 538 -16.27 -14.78 27.00
CA SER A 538 -15.39 -15.90 26.68
C SER A 538 -15.80 -16.42 25.29
N ILE A 539 -14.90 -16.39 24.31
CA ILE A 539 -15.12 -16.89 22.94
C ILE A 539 -14.26 -18.14 22.77
N GLY A 540 -14.87 -19.32 22.62
CA GLY A 540 -14.15 -20.54 22.28
C GLY A 540 -13.57 -20.48 20.87
N VAL A 541 -12.32 -20.90 20.70
CA VAL A 541 -11.58 -20.91 19.42
C VAL A 541 -10.78 -22.21 19.30
N ASP A 542 -10.19 -22.46 18.14
CA ASP A 542 -9.37 -23.66 17.90
C ASP A 542 -8.15 -23.69 18.86
N PRO A 543 -7.64 -24.87 19.26
CA PRO A 543 -6.72 -24.97 20.39
C PRO A 543 -5.38 -24.23 20.22
N LEU A 544 -4.86 -23.70 21.33
CA LEU A 544 -3.67 -22.84 21.38
C LEU A 544 -3.73 -21.64 20.41
N PRO A 545 -4.68 -20.69 20.58
CA PRO A 545 -4.64 -19.39 19.90
C PRO A 545 -3.35 -18.63 20.26
N ALA A 546 -2.53 -18.34 19.25
CA ALA A 546 -1.16 -17.84 19.41
C ALA A 546 -0.96 -16.40 18.89
N LYS A 547 -1.64 -16.00 17.80
CA LYS A 547 -1.52 -14.66 17.21
C LYS A 547 -2.90 -14.10 16.88
N LEU A 548 -3.14 -12.87 17.31
CA LEU A 548 -4.31 -12.07 16.94
C LEU A 548 -3.90 -10.93 16.00
N SER A 549 -4.78 -10.56 15.07
CA SER A 549 -4.70 -9.31 14.30
C SER A 549 -6.09 -8.71 14.15
N TYR A 550 -6.22 -7.39 14.16
CA TYR A 550 -7.49 -6.69 13.93
C TYR A 550 -7.45 -5.99 12.57
N ASP A 551 -8.32 -6.41 11.66
CA ASP A 551 -8.59 -5.68 10.42
C ASP A 551 -9.68 -4.64 10.66
N LYS A 552 -9.27 -3.37 10.75
CA LYS A 552 -10.15 -2.22 10.88
C LYS A 552 -11.05 -2.01 9.66
N SER A 553 -10.66 -2.48 8.48
CA SER A 553 -11.37 -2.29 7.21
C SER A 553 -12.71 -3.03 7.16
N HIS A 554 -12.72 -4.26 7.68
CA HIS A 554 -13.89 -5.16 7.65
C HIS A 554 -14.43 -5.49 9.06
N ASP A 555 -13.85 -4.89 10.10
CA ASP A 555 -14.17 -5.11 11.52
C ASP A 555 -14.01 -6.58 11.98
N GLN A 556 -12.89 -7.18 11.63
CA GLN A 556 -12.59 -8.59 11.87
C GLN A 556 -11.41 -8.78 12.82
N VAL A 557 -11.51 -9.70 13.79
CA VAL A 557 -10.36 -10.20 14.55
C VAL A 557 -9.96 -11.57 13.98
N TRP A 558 -8.76 -11.64 13.43
CA TRP A 558 -8.16 -12.85 12.88
C TRP A 558 -7.37 -13.57 13.98
N VAL A 559 -7.62 -14.87 14.14
CA VAL A 559 -7.12 -15.74 15.22
C VAL A 559 -6.34 -16.90 14.61
N LEU A 560 -5.02 -16.89 14.76
CA LEU A 560 -4.16 -18.03 14.40
C LEU A 560 -4.02 -18.97 15.60
N SER A 561 -4.45 -20.21 15.44
CA SER A 561 -4.34 -21.28 16.43
C SER A 561 -3.38 -22.38 15.94
N TRP A 562 -2.64 -23.01 16.85
CA TRP A 562 -1.63 -24.04 16.50
C TRP A 562 -2.14 -25.49 16.60
N GLY A 563 -3.31 -25.70 17.20
CA GLY A 563 -3.93 -27.02 17.43
C GLY A 563 -3.25 -27.85 18.54
N ASN A 564 -1.92 -27.86 18.60
CA ASN A 564 -1.14 -28.47 19.69
C ASN A 564 0.29 -27.90 19.77
N VAL A 565 1.04 -28.32 20.81
CA VAL A 565 2.40 -27.84 21.10
C VAL A 565 3.41 -28.15 19.98
N HIS A 566 3.11 -29.13 19.13
CA HIS A 566 3.92 -29.50 17.96
C HIS A 566 3.47 -28.80 16.67
N LYS A 567 2.49 -27.88 16.74
CA LYS A 567 1.88 -27.17 15.61
C LYS A 567 1.31 -28.08 14.51
N SER A 568 0.86 -29.29 14.84
CA SER A 568 0.54 -30.29 13.79
C SER A 568 -0.82 -30.13 13.12
N GLN A 569 -1.67 -29.22 13.61
CA GLN A 569 -2.99 -28.91 13.03
C GLN A 569 -3.32 -27.41 13.24
N PRO A 570 -2.57 -26.48 12.61
CA PRO A 570 -2.80 -25.07 12.82
C PRO A 570 -3.90 -24.54 11.90
N SER A 571 -4.68 -23.58 12.37
CA SER A 571 -5.85 -23.03 11.69
C SER A 571 -5.90 -21.51 11.82
N LEU A 572 -6.59 -20.85 10.89
CA LEU A 572 -6.82 -19.42 10.91
C LEU A 572 -8.33 -19.16 10.93
N GLN A 573 -8.81 -18.67 12.08
CA GLN A 573 -10.19 -18.31 12.33
C GLN A 573 -10.41 -16.80 12.19
N VAL A 574 -11.64 -16.41 11.86
CA VAL A 574 -12.04 -15.01 11.72
C VAL A 574 -13.30 -14.77 12.55
N ILE A 575 -13.18 -13.89 13.54
CA ILE A 575 -14.27 -13.34 14.35
C ILE A 575 -14.77 -12.08 13.64
N THR A 576 -16.00 -12.09 13.12
CA THR A 576 -16.60 -10.92 12.44
C THR A 576 -17.33 -10.00 13.41
N GLU A 577 -17.59 -8.76 12.97
CA GLU A 577 -18.34 -7.73 13.73
C GLU A 577 -17.72 -7.41 15.09
N ALA A 578 -16.39 -7.43 15.17
CA ALA A 578 -15.64 -7.42 16.42
C ALA A 578 -15.88 -6.17 17.29
N SER A 579 -16.27 -5.03 16.71
CA SER A 579 -16.56 -3.81 17.45
C SER A 579 -17.97 -3.71 18.03
N THR A 580 -18.83 -4.71 17.80
CA THR A 580 -20.17 -4.79 18.45
C THR A 580 -20.08 -5.18 19.92
N GLY A 581 -19.14 -6.08 20.26
CA GLY A 581 -18.75 -6.44 21.64
C GLY A 581 -19.79 -7.19 22.48
N GLN A 582 -20.97 -7.51 21.94
CA GLN A 582 -22.02 -8.28 22.63
C GLN A 582 -22.75 -9.21 21.66
N GLY A 583 -22.72 -10.52 21.90
CA GLY A 583 -23.58 -11.48 21.19
C GLY A 583 -22.94 -12.84 20.96
N GLN A 584 -23.55 -13.64 20.07
CA GLN A 584 -22.86 -14.79 19.48
C GLN A 584 -22.02 -14.30 18.31
N HIS A 585 -20.70 -14.21 18.49
CA HIS A 585 -19.80 -13.90 17.39
C HIS A 585 -19.81 -15.02 16.36
N LEU A 586 -20.00 -14.66 15.08
CA LEU A 586 -19.79 -15.59 13.98
C LEU A 586 -18.29 -15.83 13.81
N ILE A 587 -17.86 -17.05 14.12
CA ILE A 587 -16.51 -17.53 13.83
C ILE A 587 -16.54 -18.29 12.50
N ARG A 588 -15.65 -17.92 11.58
CA ARG A 588 -15.39 -18.68 10.35
C ARG A 588 -14.00 -19.30 10.44
N THR A 589 -13.84 -20.57 10.03
CA THR A 589 -12.52 -21.22 9.89
C THR A 589 -12.20 -21.44 8.39
N PRO A 590 -11.91 -20.39 7.61
CA PRO A 590 -11.70 -20.52 6.16
C PRO A 590 -10.42 -21.27 5.78
N PHE A 591 -9.39 -21.31 6.65
CA PHE A 591 -8.07 -21.86 6.31
C PHE A 591 -7.51 -22.79 7.41
N ALA A 592 -6.86 -23.87 6.97
CA ALA A 592 -6.15 -24.84 7.80
C ALA A 592 -4.76 -25.14 7.19
N GLY A 593 -3.80 -25.53 8.01
CA GLY A 593 -2.39 -25.64 7.61
C GLY A 593 -1.70 -24.29 7.50
N VAL A 594 -2.09 -23.31 8.31
CA VAL A 594 -1.51 -21.96 8.34
C VAL A 594 -0.40 -21.88 9.39
N ASP A 595 0.81 -21.52 8.99
CA ASP A 595 1.94 -21.34 9.91
C ASP A 595 1.98 -19.92 10.52
N ASP A 596 1.74 -18.91 9.69
CA ASP A 596 1.48 -17.52 10.09
C ASP A 596 0.72 -16.76 8.99
N PHE A 597 0.30 -15.53 9.26
CA PHE A 597 -0.39 -14.66 8.32
C PHE A 597 0.02 -13.18 8.49
N PHE A 598 -0.15 -12.40 7.42
CA PHE A 598 0.11 -10.96 7.37
C PHE A 598 -1.07 -10.21 6.73
N ILE A 599 -1.58 -9.20 7.43
CA ILE A 599 -2.54 -8.23 6.91
C ILE A 599 -1.78 -6.91 6.77
N PRO A 600 -1.74 -6.28 5.57
CA PRO A 600 -1.09 -4.99 5.40
C PRO A 600 -1.66 -3.92 6.35
N PRO A 601 -0.83 -3.12 7.03
CA PRO A 601 -1.31 -2.11 7.96
C PRO A 601 -2.07 -0.99 7.22
N THR A 602 -3.21 -0.56 7.77
CA THR A 602 -4.00 0.59 7.29
C THR A 602 -3.38 1.94 7.73
N ASN A 603 -2.07 2.10 7.55
CA ASN A 603 -1.36 3.37 7.78
C ASN A 603 -1.32 4.14 6.46
N LEU A 604 -1.60 5.44 6.50
CA LEU A 604 -2.02 6.25 5.34
C LEU A 604 -3.29 5.72 4.67
N ILE A 605 -4.47 6.17 5.12
CA ILE A 605 -5.66 6.52 4.30
C ILE A 605 -6.06 5.52 3.17
N ILE A 606 -5.77 4.24 3.35
CA ILE A 606 -6.26 3.17 2.47
C ILE A 606 -7.70 2.91 2.88
N ASN A 607 -8.64 3.49 2.14
CA ASN A 607 -10.06 3.14 2.23
C ASN A 607 -10.22 1.67 1.76
N HIS A 608 -10.21 0.78 2.76
CA HIS A 608 -10.23 -0.69 2.69
C HIS A 608 -8.96 -1.36 2.14
N VAL A 609 -8.23 -2.05 3.04
CA VAL A 609 -7.23 -3.06 2.63
C VAL A 609 -8.01 -4.30 2.18
N ARG A 610 -8.09 -4.55 0.87
CA ARG A 610 -8.88 -5.65 0.29
C ARG A 610 -8.31 -7.05 0.56
N PHE A 611 -6.99 -7.17 0.70
CA PHE A 611 -6.30 -8.46 0.70
C PHE A 611 -5.25 -8.62 1.80
N GLY A 612 -5.11 -9.87 2.27
CA GLY A 612 -4.07 -10.32 3.18
C GLY A 612 -3.29 -11.49 2.59
N PHE A 613 -2.33 -12.00 3.37
CA PHE A 613 -1.41 -13.06 2.95
C PHE A 613 -1.29 -14.13 4.04
N ILE A 614 -1.28 -15.40 3.64
CA ILE A 614 -1.24 -16.58 4.50
C ILE A 614 -0.02 -17.42 4.14
N PHE A 615 0.72 -17.89 5.14
CA PHE A 615 1.96 -18.67 4.97
C PHE A 615 1.73 -20.13 5.37
N ASN A 616 2.41 -21.05 4.68
CA ASN A 616 2.37 -22.48 4.93
C ASN A 616 3.81 -23.03 4.95
N SER A 617 4.21 -23.79 5.97
CA SER A 617 5.53 -24.46 5.99
C SER A 617 5.51 -25.79 5.23
N SER A 618 4.33 -26.34 4.92
CA SER A 618 4.16 -27.62 4.22
C SER A 618 4.29 -27.47 2.69
N ASP A 619 3.90 -26.31 2.16
CA ASP A 619 4.15 -25.89 0.78
C ASP A 619 4.78 -24.49 0.83
N PRO A 620 6.08 -24.30 0.50
CA PRO A 620 6.78 -23.03 0.66
C PRO A 620 6.25 -22.00 -0.35
N ALA A 621 5.18 -21.34 0.05
CA ALA A 621 4.37 -20.45 -0.76
C ALA A 621 3.68 -19.40 0.13
N VAL A 622 3.27 -18.32 -0.50
CA VAL A 622 2.42 -17.28 0.11
C VAL A 622 1.08 -17.27 -0.61
N HIS A 623 0.00 -17.37 0.15
CA HIS A 623 -1.37 -17.41 -0.35
C HIS A 623 -2.02 -16.04 -0.16
N LYS A 624 -2.27 -15.31 -1.25
CA LYS A 624 -3.00 -14.03 -1.23
C LYS A 624 -4.50 -14.32 -1.11
N VAL A 625 -5.14 -13.74 -0.11
CA VAL A 625 -6.56 -13.93 0.21
C VAL A 625 -7.31 -12.61 0.22
N ASP A 626 -8.58 -12.64 -0.19
CA ASP A 626 -9.50 -11.51 -0.10
C ASP A 626 -10.13 -11.47 1.30
N LEU A 627 -10.09 -10.33 1.98
CA LEU A 627 -10.48 -10.18 3.39
C LEU A 627 -12.00 -9.98 3.57
N GLU A 628 -12.71 -9.56 2.53
CA GLU A 628 -14.17 -9.42 2.55
C GLU A 628 -14.85 -10.78 2.33
N THR A 629 -14.41 -11.50 1.30
CA THR A 629 -15.00 -12.80 0.90
C THR A 629 -14.37 -14.01 1.61
N LEU A 630 -13.19 -13.84 2.22
CA LEU A 630 -12.37 -14.91 2.81
C LEU A 630 -11.95 -16.01 1.81
N MET A 631 -11.80 -15.64 0.54
CA MET A 631 -11.44 -16.55 -0.56
C MET A 631 -9.94 -16.49 -0.90
N LEU A 632 -9.39 -17.63 -1.32
CA LEU A 632 -8.04 -17.70 -1.90
C LEU A 632 -8.03 -17.07 -3.30
N LEU A 633 -7.28 -15.99 -3.48
CA LEU A 633 -7.10 -15.33 -4.77
C LEU A 633 -5.96 -15.93 -5.58
N LYS A 634 -4.79 -16.15 -4.96
CA LYS A 634 -3.55 -16.52 -5.67
C LYS A 634 -2.55 -17.22 -4.76
N THR A 635 -1.84 -18.21 -5.30
CA THR A 635 -0.74 -18.90 -4.60
C THR A 635 0.59 -18.53 -5.25
N ILE A 636 1.45 -17.86 -4.48
CA ILE A 636 2.74 -17.33 -4.88
C ILE A 636 3.80 -18.34 -4.44
N ARG A 637 4.31 -19.12 -5.39
CA ARG A 637 5.24 -20.24 -5.15
C ARG A 637 6.68 -19.76 -4.89
N LEU A 638 7.27 -20.15 -3.76
CA LEU A 638 8.61 -19.77 -3.32
C LEU A 638 9.61 -20.95 -3.31
N GLN A 639 9.17 -22.16 -3.70
CA GLN A 639 9.97 -23.39 -3.84
C GLN A 639 11.28 -23.13 -4.60
N SER A 640 11.20 -22.44 -5.75
CA SER A 640 12.33 -22.12 -6.63
C SER A 640 13.37 -21.17 -6.02
N HIS A 641 13.01 -20.48 -4.94
CA HIS A 641 13.88 -19.55 -4.21
C HIS A 641 14.36 -20.13 -2.87
N GLY A 642 14.01 -21.39 -2.55
CA GLY A 642 14.41 -22.07 -1.30
C GLY A 642 13.87 -21.42 -0.03
N CYS A 643 12.78 -20.66 -0.13
CA CYS A 643 12.26 -19.80 0.94
C CYS A 643 11.01 -20.39 1.59
N LEU A 644 11.10 -20.77 2.87
CA LEU A 644 9.92 -20.88 3.74
C LEU A 644 9.58 -19.47 4.27
N PRO A 645 8.41 -18.88 3.97
CA PRO A 645 8.05 -17.57 4.49
C PRO A 645 7.86 -17.62 6.02
N GLN A 646 8.53 -16.72 6.73
CA GLN A 646 8.47 -16.61 8.20
C GLN A 646 7.81 -15.31 8.67
N ALA A 647 8.02 -14.21 7.95
CA ALA A 647 7.45 -12.90 8.27
C ALA A 647 7.36 -12.05 6.99
N MET A 648 6.48 -11.05 6.99
CA MET A 648 6.32 -10.10 5.88
C MET A 648 6.15 -8.67 6.40
N ALA A 649 6.62 -7.70 5.60
CA ALA A 649 6.27 -6.28 5.72
C ALA A 649 5.89 -5.70 4.35
N HIS A 650 5.34 -4.48 4.35
CA HIS A 650 4.85 -3.80 3.15
C HIS A 650 5.32 -2.34 3.13
N THR A 651 5.84 -1.87 1.99
CA THR A 651 5.88 -0.44 1.69
C THR A 651 5.09 -0.13 0.44
N HIS A 652 4.33 0.95 0.50
CA HIS A 652 3.66 1.50 -0.67
C HIS A 652 4.66 2.24 -1.59
N LEU A 653 5.80 2.72 -1.07
CA LEU A 653 6.81 3.41 -1.89
C LEU A 653 7.46 2.43 -2.86
N GLY A 654 7.14 2.54 -4.16
CA GLY A 654 7.52 1.54 -5.16
C GLY A 654 6.67 0.25 -5.14
N GLY A 655 5.77 0.09 -4.17
CA GLY A 655 4.82 -1.01 -4.08
C GLY A 655 5.47 -2.40 -3.90
N TYR A 656 6.16 -2.62 -2.77
CA TYR A 656 6.86 -3.87 -2.45
C TYR A 656 6.37 -4.52 -1.16
N PHE A 657 6.34 -5.86 -1.17
CA PHE A 657 6.32 -6.69 0.03
C PHE A 657 7.70 -7.31 0.25
N PHE A 658 8.17 -7.28 1.49
CA PHE A 658 9.43 -7.89 1.94
C PHE A 658 9.09 -9.18 2.67
N ILE A 659 9.68 -10.31 2.29
CA ILE A 659 9.44 -11.63 2.91
C ILE A 659 10.73 -12.13 3.56
N GLN A 660 10.74 -12.35 4.87
CA GLN A 660 11.85 -13.05 5.51
C GLN A 660 11.71 -14.57 5.29
N CYS A 661 12.80 -15.16 4.81
CA CYS A 661 12.90 -16.56 4.47
C CYS A 661 13.62 -17.39 5.55
N ARG A 662 13.06 -18.54 5.90
CA ARG A 662 13.70 -19.57 6.73
C ARG A 662 14.18 -20.71 5.85
N GLN A 663 15.33 -21.31 6.18
CA GLN A 663 15.81 -22.54 5.54
C GLN A 663 15.45 -23.76 6.39
N HIS A 664 15.39 -24.94 5.76
CA HIS A 664 15.00 -26.21 6.41
C HIS A 664 16.06 -26.78 7.39
N SER A 665 17.25 -26.18 7.46
CA SER A 665 18.42 -26.70 8.18
C SER A 665 19.05 -25.64 9.09
N SER A 666 20.07 -26.01 9.89
CA SER A 666 20.87 -25.11 10.73
C SER A 666 21.86 -24.24 9.93
N SER A 667 21.42 -23.78 8.75
CA SER A 667 22.12 -22.86 7.86
C SER A 667 21.92 -21.41 8.34
N PRO A 668 22.79 -20.45 7.99
CA PRO A 668 22.48 -19.02 8.14
C PRO A 668 21.12 -18.65 7.51
N ALA A 669 20.49 -17.61 8.06
CA ALA A 669 19.21 -17.12 7.58
C ALA A 669 19.27 -16.78 6.08
N ALA A 670 18.24 -17.18 5.33
CA ALA A 670 18.15 -16.80 3.93
C ALA A 670 17.91 -15.28 3.80
N PRO A 671 18.44 -14.64 2.74
CA PRO A 671 18.12 -13.25 2.46
C PRO A 671 16.61 -13.08 2.25
N GLN A 672 16.09 -11.90 2.59
CA GLN A 672 14.70 -11.56 2.30
C GLN A 672 14.43 -11.59 0.79
N LEU A 673 13.20 -11.94 0.40
CA LEU A 673 12.71 -11.81 -0.96
C LEU A 673 11.83 -10.56 -1.13
N LEU A 674 11.95 -9.92 -2.29
CA LEU A 674 11.08 -8.85 -2.76
C LEU A 674 9.95 -9.44 -3.60
N LEU A 675 8.72 -9.10 -3.25
CA LEU A 675 7.50 -9.45 -3.96
C LEU A 675 6.83 -8.15 -4.45
N ASP A 676 6.55 -8.06 -5.75
CA ASP A 676 5.90 -6.88 -6.33
C ASP A 676 4.39 -6.86 -6.02
N SER A 677 3.89 -5.75 -5.49
CA SER A 677 2.51 -5.67 -4.94
C SER A 677 1.38 -5.64 -5.97
N VAL A 678 1.69 -5.39 -7.25
CA VAL A 678 0.71 -5.34 -8.35
C VAL A 678 0.65 -6.69 -9.07
N THR A 679 1.81 -7.25 -9.38
CA THR A 679 1.93 -8.49 -10.17
C THR A 679 1.89 -9.77 -9.32
N ASP A 680 2.09 -9.65 -8.00
CA ASP A 680 2.35 -10.73 -7.04
C ASP A 680 3.45 -11.72 -7.51
N ALA A 681 4.47 -11.22 -8.20
CA ALA A 681 5.61 -12.03 -8.63
C ALA A 681 6.88 -11.66 -7.84
N VAL A 682 7.72 -12.66 -7.58
CA VAL A 682 9.01 -12.47 -6.89
C VAL A 682 9.96 -11.73 -7.83
N VAL A 683 10.45 -10.58 -7.38
CA VAL A 683 11.40 -9.73 -8.13
C VAL A 683 12.83 -10.23 -7.95
N GLY A 684 13.17 -10.71 -6.76
CA GLY A 684 14.51 -11.20 -6.40
C GLY A 684 14.80 -11.05 -4.90
N PRO A 685 16.05 -11.26 -4.46
CA PRO A 685 16.46 -11.02 -3.08
C PRO A 685 16.64 -9.52 -2.78
N ASN A 686 16.35 -9.11 -1.53
CA ASN A 686 16.68 -7.80 -0.98
C ASN A 686 18.18 -7.72 -0.62
N GLY A 687 19.04 -7.85 -1.65
CA GLY A 687 20.49 -7.96 -1.48
C GLY A 687 20.88 -9.12 -0.54
N HIS A 688 21.57 -8.80 0.54
CA HIS A 688 21.99 -9.75 1.59
C HIS A 688 21.29 -9.51 2.94
N VAL A 689 20.20 -8.73 2.97
CA VAL A 689 19.47 -8.38 4.19
C VAL A 689 18.75 -9.60 4.76
N THR A 690 18.86 -9.81 6.08
CA THR A 690 18.20 -10.90 6.80
C THR A 690 17.46 -10.40 8.06
N GLY A 691 16.55 -11.22 8.57
CA GLY A 691 15.75 -10.93 9.76
C GLY A 691 14.34 -10.45 9.45
N THR A 692 13.49 -10.39 10.47
CA THR A 692 12.12 -9.90 10.37
C THR A 692 12.14 -8.45 9.85
N PRO A 693 11.45 -8.15 8.73
CA PRO A 693 11.32 -6.78 8.24
C PRO A 693 10.29 -6.02 9.06
N HIS A 694 10.61 -4.78 9.43
CA HIS A 694 9.72 -3.82 10.07
C HIS A 694 9.76 -2.51 9.26
N THR A 695 8.63 -2.06 8.73
CA THR A 695 8.51 -0.81 7.96
C THR A 695 7.97 0.32 8.82
N SER A 696 8.51 1.53 8.67
CA SER A 696 8.01 2.73 9.36
C SER A 696 6.57 3.07 8.92
N PRO A 697 5.78 3.82 9.72
CA PRO A 697 4.40 4.16 9.38
C PRO A 697 4.21 4.92 8.05
N ASP A 698 5.20 5.71 7.65
CA ASP A 698 5.28 6.41 6.36
C ASP A 698 5.82 5.54 5.20
N GLY A 699 6.15 4.27 5.45
CA GLY A 699 6.72 3.34 4.46
C GLY A 699 8.15 3.67 4.01
N ARG A 700 8.77 4.73 4.51
CA ARG A 700 10.07 5.25 4.05
C ARG A 700 11.27 4.45 4.52
N PHE A 701 11.23 3.92 5.74
CA PHE A 701 12.33 3.17 6.33
C PHE A 701 11.96 1.70 6.51
N LEU A 702 12.88 0.82 6.17
CA LEU A 702 12.83 -0.60 6.47
C LEU A 702 13.96 -0.94 7.44
N VAL A 703 13.59 -1.49 8.59
CA VAL A 703 14.49 -1.98 9.62
C VAL A 703 14.34 -3.50 9.69
N SER A 704 15.42 -4.24 9.43
CA SER A 704 15.41 -5.70 9.44
C SER A 704 16.26 -6.25 10.58
N ALA A 705 15.65 -7.09 11.41
CA ALA A 705 16.17 -7.47 12.73
C ALA A 705 16.01 -8.98 13.00
N ALA A 706 16.97 -9.60 13.67
CA ALA A 706 16.85 -10.98 14.12
C ALA A 706 17.43 -11.18 15.51
N SER A 707 16.85 -12.11 16.28
CA SER A 707 17.37 -12.57 17.56
C SER A 707 18.67 -13.40 17.39
N SER A 708 18.76 -14.17 16.31
CA SER A 708 19.94 -14.96 15.96
C SER A 708 21.10 -14.18 15.33
N SER A 709 20.93 -12.88 15.03
CA SER A 709 21.96 -12.06 14.36
C SER A 709 22.34 -10.84 15.19
N PRO A 710 23.65 -10.55 15.39
CA PRO A 710 24.12 -9.30 15.99
C PRO A 710 24.13 -8.13 14.99
N GLN A 711 23.27 -8.16 13.96
CA GLN A 711 23.15 -7.10 12.95
C GLN A 711 21.70 -6.61 12.85
N LEU A 712 21.56 -5.29 12.73
CA LEU A 712 20.33 -4.57 12.44
C LEU A 712 20.55 -3.81 11.13
N HIS A 713 19.86 -4.23 10.06
CA HIS A 713 19.96 -3.60 8.75
C HIS A 713 18.97 -2.45 8.64
N VAL A 714 19.40 -1.27 8.16
CA VAL A 714 18.53 -0.12 7.92
C VAL A 714 18.60 0.32 6.46
N GLN A 715 17.45 0.34 5.81
CA GLN A 715 17.28 0.75 4.42
C GLN A 715 16.26 1.90 4.32
N GLU A 716 16.47 2.81 3.38
CA GLU A 716 15.50 3.81 2.95
C GLU A 716 14.89 3.38 1.61
N ILE A 717 13.59 3.59 1.46
CA ILE A 717 12.87 3.47 0.19
C ILE A 717 12.50 4.86 -0.29
N THR A 718 13.03 5.26 -1.45
CA THR A 718 12.79 6.61 -1.99
C THR A 718 11.39 6.76 -2.59
N LEU A 719 10.96 8.00 -2.82
CA LEU A 719 9.73 8.31 -3.60
C LEU A 719 9.78 7.83 -5.07
N ARG A 720 10.86 7.20 -5.52
CA ARG A 720 11.01 6.50 -6.82
C ARG A 720 10.92 4.98 -6.71
N GLY A 721 10.72 4.44 -5.50
CA GLY A 721 10.78 3.00 -5.23
C GLY A 721 12.19 2.42 -5.23
N GLU A 722 13.23 3.25 -5.13
CA GLU A 722 14.61 2.75 -5.01
C GLU A 722 14.86 2.35 -3.55
N ILE A 723 15.25 1.09 -3.32
CA ILE A 723 15.64 0.58 -2.00
C ILE A 723 17.15 0.77 -1.84
N GLN A 724 17.56 1.56 -0.84
CA GLN A 724 18.95 1.91 -0.59
C GLN A 724 19.34 1.57 0.86
N THR A 725 20.39 0.78 1.07
CA THR A 725 20.89 0.51 2.43
C THR A 725 21.61 1.74 2.97
N LEU A 726 21.11 2.31 4.07
CA LEU A 726 21.73 3.46 4.74
C LEU A 726 22.94 3.04 5.56
N TYR A 727 22.77 2.01 6.40
CA TYR A 727 23.83 1.46 7.25
C TYR A 727 23.41 0.12 7.88
N ASP A 728 24.41 -0.70 8.21
CA ASP A 728 24.26 -1.89 9.06
C ASP A 728 24.79 -1.58 10.46
N LEU A 729 23.94 -1.67 11.48
CA LEU A 729 24.35 -1.49 12.87
C LEU A 729 24.70 -2.85 13.49
N LYS A 730 25.92 -2.97 14.02
CA LYS A 730 26.30 -4.13 14.84
C LYS A 730 25.81 -3.94 16.28
N VAL A 731 25.02 -4.89 16.77
CA VAL A 731 24.50 -4.95 18.14
C VAL A 731 25.31 -5.95 18.96
N SER A 732 25.30 -5.78 20.29
CA SER A 732 25.93 -6.68 21.26
C SER A 732 25.33 -8.08 21.25
N GLN A 733 24.00 -8.15 21.18
CA GLN A 733 23.18 -9.36 21.13
C GLN A 733 21.95 -9.09 20.25
N GLY A 734 21.34 -10.13 19.69
CA GLY A 734 20.25 -9.98 18.72
C GLY A 734 19.00 -9.30 19.28
N VAL A 735 18.22 -8.74 18.36
CA VAL A 735 17.01 -7.96 18.67
C VAL A 735 15.80 -8.87 18.83
N SER A 736 15.02 -8.61 19.88
CA SER A 736 13.82 -9.36 20.25
C SER A 736 12.54 -8.75 19.66
N ASP A 737 12.33 -7.45 19.84
CA ASP A 737 11.15 -6.71 19.35
C ASP A 737 11.52 -5.25 19.01
N VAL A 738 10.72 -4.61 18.17
CA VAL A 738 11.01 -3.28 17.58
C VAL A 738 9.75 -2.42 17.56
N ALA A 739 9.86 -1.18 18.05
CA ALA A 739 8.82 -0.15 17.97
C ALA A 739 9.34 1.12 17.26
N PHE A 740 8.51 1.68 16.37
CA PHE A 740 8.74 3.00 15.76
C PHE A 740 8.08 4.10 16.60
N GLN A 741 8.70 5.27 16.65
CA GLN A 741 8.21 6.43 17.37
C GLN A 741 8.50 7.70 16.55
N PRO A 742 7.49 8.52 16.20
CA PRO A 742 7.72 9.82 15.56
C PRO A 742 8.64 10.74 16.39
N SER A 743 9.47 11.54 15.72
CA SER A 743 10.35 12.51 16.36
C SER A 743 9.56 13.70 16.93
N PHE A 744 9.81 14.03 18.19
CA PHE A 744 9.22 15.19 18.89
C PHE A 744 9.87 16.54 18.54
N THR A 745 10.83 16.56 17.60
CA THR A 745 11.60 17.78 17.29
C THR A 745 11.64 18.12 15.81
N GLN A 746 11.49 17.13 14.92
CA GLN A 746 11.53 17.30 13.47
C GLN A 746 10.42 16.44 12.86
N GLY A 747 9.67 16.99 11.90
CA GLY A 747 8.78 16.18 11.06
C GLY A 747 9.58 15.16 10.23
N ASP A 748 8.89 14.13 9.76
CA ASP A 748 9.38 13.13 8.79
C ASP A 748 10.64 12.37 9.25
N GLN A 749 10.79 12.22 10.57
CA GLN A 749 11.83 11.44 11.24
C GLN A 749 11.24 10.50 12.27
N TYR A 750 11.81 9.30 12.34
CA TYR A 750 11.47 8.27 13.32
C TYR A 750 12.67 7.90 14.18
N TYR A 751 12.39 7.71 15.47
CA TYR A 751 13.22 6.92 16.35
C TYR A 751 12.73 5.47 16.33
N VAL A 752 13.68 4.54 16.43
CA VAL A 752 13.41 3.12 16.61
C VAL A 752 13.94 2.68 17.95
N TYR A 753 13.09 2.01 18.72
CA TYR A 753 13.42 1.42 20.01
C TYR A 753 13.39 -0.10 19.87
N ALA A 754 14.46 -0.76 20.31
CA ALA A 754 14.68 -2.18 20.11
C ALA A 754 15.10 -2.87 21.40
N THR A 755 14.40 -3.96 21.76
CA THR A 755 14.75 -4.80 22.90
C THR A 755 15.81 -5.83 22.50
N LEU A 756 16.76 -6.08 23.39
CA LEU A 756 17.81 -7.08 23.18
C LEU A 756 17.42 -8.41 23.86
N GLU A 757 17.82 -9.55 23.29
CA GLU A 757 17.36 -10.87 23.72
C GLU A 757 17.81 -11.25 25.15
N THR A 758 19.03 -10.87 25.56
CA THR A 758 19.57 -11.20 26.89
C THR A 758 20.15 -10.01 27.67
N GLU A 759 20.24 -8.81 27.09
CA GLU A 759 20.69 -7.59 27.78
C GLU A 759 19.52 -6.83 28.45
N PRO A 760 19.74 -6.17 29.61
CA PRO A 760 18.71 -5.38 30.26
C PRO A 760 18.45 -4.04 29.54
N ASP A 761 19.48 -3.43 28.96
CA ASP A 761 19.42 -2.13 28.28
C ASP A 761 18.45 -2.16 27.07
N LEU A 762 17.87 -0.99 26.73
CA LEU A 762 17.05 -0.80 25.53
C LEU A 762 17.83 0.05 24.53
N LEU A 763 18.00 -0.45 23.30
CA LEU A 763 18.60 0.32 22.21
C LEU A 763 17.59 1.34 21.68
N PHE A 764 18.05 2.57 21.43
CA PHE A 764 17.32 3.54 20.61
C PHE A 764 18.21 4.06 19.46
N LEU A 765 17.58 4.36 18.32
CA LEU A 765 18.23 4.69 17.05
C LEU A 765 17.47 5.80 16.32
N GLU A 766 18.19 6.83 15.87
CA GLU A 766 17.69 7.92 15.01
C GLU A 766 17.85 7.53 13.53
N LEU A 767 16.77 7.16 12.83
CA LEU A 767 16.86 6.53 11.50
C LEU A 767 17.49 7.43 10.42
N SER A 768 17.33 8.74 10.53
CA SER A 768 17.86 9.71 9.55
C SER A 768 19.36 9.98 9.68
N THR A 769 20.00 9.58 10.79
CA THR A 769 21.41 9.93 11.07
C THR A 769 22.27 8.77 11.59
N GLY A 770 21.68 7.60 11.87
CA GLY A 770 22.39 6.44 12.42
C GLY A 770 22.85 6.61 13.88
N LYS A 771 22.49 7.71 14.56
CA LYS A 771 22.85 7.93 15.97
C LYS A 771 22.14 6.90 16.85
N THR A 772 22.93 6.20 17.66
CA THR A 772 22.42 5.22 18.64
C THR A 772 22.64 5.68 20.08
N GLY A 773 21.80 5.17 20.96
CA GLY A 773 21.99 5.25 22.41
C GLY A 773 21.45 4.00 23.10
N MET A 774 21.96 3.72 24.30
CA MET A 774 21.45 2.64 25.16
C MET A 774 20.81 3.26 26.40
N LEU A 775 19.53 2.98 26.61
CA LEU A 775 18.80 3.37 27.82
C LEU A 775 19.07 2.32 28.91
N LYS A 776 19.85 2.74 29.91
CA LYS A 776 20.40 1.88 30.97
C LYS A 776 19.60 1.92 32.26
N GLY A 777 19.91 1.00 33.17
CA GLY A 777 19.27 0.91 34.50
C GLY A 777 17.93 0.16 34.51
N LEU A 778 17.59 -0.48 33.40
CA LEU A 778 16.51 -1.46 33.31
C LEU A 778 16.94 -2.77 34.01
N LYS A 779 15.97 -3.62 34.38
CA LYS A 779 16.25 -4.95 34.96
C LYS A 779 16.37 -6.03 33.87
N GLU A 780 16.90 -7.18 34.27
CA GLU A 780 17.05 -8.36 33.40
C GLU A 780 15.74 -8.70 32.66
N PRO A 781 15.83 -9.14 31.39
CA PRO A 781 14.66 -9.52 30.60
C PRO A 781 13.84 -10.64 31.27
N PRO A 782 12.56 -10.81 30.90
CA PRO A 782 11.73 -11.93 31.34
C PRO A 782 12.47 -13.26 31.19
N ALA A 783 12.41 -14.11 32.23
CA ALA A 783 13.08 -15.41 32.21
C ALA A 783 12.60 -16.24 31.01
N PRO A 784 13.47 -17.05 30.36
CA PRO A 784 13.11 -17.81 29.19
C PRO A 784 11.82 -18.61 29.40
N ALA A 785 10.89 -18.49 28.45
CA ALA A 785 9.71 -19.32 28.39
C ALA A 785 10.13 -20.80 28.43
N GLY A 786 9.79 -21.50 29.52
CA GLY A 786 9.91 -22.96 29.57
C GLY A 786 9.06 -23.60 28.47
N PRO A 787 9.23 -24.91 28.19
CA PRO A 787 8.54 -25.58 27.08
C PRO A 787 7.00 -25.45 27.12
N ALA A 788 6.41 -25.22 28.29
CA ALA A 788 4.99 -24.93 28.49
C ALA A 788 4.54 -23.48 28.18
N ARG A 789 5.42 -22.62 27.63
CA ARG A 789 5.13 -21.23 27.18
C ARG A 789 5.61 -20.97 25.74
N ALA A 790 5.89 -22.02 24.96
CA ALA A 790 6.50 -21.93 23.62
C ALA A 790 5.65 -21.25 22.51
N TRP A 791 4.45 -20.78 22.85
CA TRP A 791 3.54 -20.01 21.99
C TRP A 791 3.51 -18.50 22.28
N ALA A 792 4.21 -18.04 23.31
CA ALA A 792 4.45 -16.60 23.48
C ALA A 792 5.37 -16.09 22.36
N GLY A 793 5.19 -14.82 21.98
CA GLY A 793 5.98 -14.16 20.94
C GLY A 793 7.42 -13.80 21.37
N PRO A 794 7.97 -12.66 20.94
CA PRO A 794 9.35 -12.28 21.27
C PRO A 794 9.56 -12.17 22.79
N ARG A 795 10.73 -12.64 23.28
CA ARG A 795 10.99 -12.83 24.74
C ARG A 795 10.79 -11.57 25.56
N ARG A 796 11.08 -10.41 24.96
CA ARG A 796 10.85 -9.10 25.53
C ARG A 796 10.29 -8.17 24.46
N ILE A 797 9.07 -7.69 24.68
CA ILE A 797 8.41 -6.72 23.80
C ILE A 797 8.81 -5.28 24.12
N VAL A 798 8.59 -4.39 23.16
CA VAL A 798 8.45 -2.95 23.39
C VAL A 798 7.15 -2.48 22.71
N ARG A 799 6.28 -1.81 23.47
CA ARG A 799 5.01 -1.28 22.95
C ARG A 799 4.92 0.22 23.21
N ASP A 800 4.66 0.95 22.14
CA ASP A 800 4.37 2.37 22.13
C ASP A 800 2.96 2.69 22.68
N SER A 801 2.70 3.97 22.89
CA SER A 801 1.39 4.52 23.26
C SER A 801 0.64 5.07 22.04
N GLY A 802 0.76 4.40 20.89
CA GLY A 802 0.08 4.75 19.65
C GLY A 802 0.55 6.06 19.04
N LEU A 803 -0.28 6.59 18.14
CA LEU A 803 0.01 7.74 17.27
C LEU A 803 0.47 8.99 18.03
N PHE A 804 -0.24 9.32 19.11
CA PHE A 804 0.07 10.43 20.01
C PHE A 804 0.86 9.97 21.25
N GLY A 805 1.44 8.78 21.22
CA GLY A 805 2.23 8.24 22.30
C GLY A 805 3.53 9.01 22.50
N GLN A 806 3.89 9.24 23.77
CA GLN A 806 5.27 9.60 24.16
C GLN A 806 5.88 8.61 25.16
N TYR A 807 5.15 7.53 25.45
CA TYR A 807 5.54 6.51 26.39
C TYR A 807 5.71 5.16 25.68
N LEU A 808 6.78 4.46 26.02
CA LEU A 808 7.01 3.08 25.63
C LEU A 808 6.95 2.22 26.89
N LEU A 809 6.42 1.00 26.78
CA LEU A 809 6.38 0.01 27.84
C LEU A 809 7.19 -1.22 27.42
N THR A 810 8.13 -1.66 28.28
CA THR A 810 8.84 -2.93 28.13
C THR A 810 8.87 -3.71 29.46
N PRO A 811 8.57 -5.03 29.46
CA PRO A 811 8.66 -5.85 30.66
C PRO A 811 10.10 -6.28 30.96
N ALA A 812 10.35 -6.53 32.23
CA ALA A 812 11.52 -7.19 32.79
C ALA A 812 11.05 -8.35 33.72
N ARG A 813 11.98 -9.10 34.34
CA ARG A 813 11.64 -10.36 35.04
C ARG A 813 10.48 -10.28 36.06
N GLU A 814 10.45 -9.25 36.91
CA GLU A 814 9.39 -9.04 37.92
C GLU A 814 8.95 -7.57 38.00
N SER A 815 8.92 -6.87 36.85
CA SER A 815 8.65 -5.44 36.78
C SER A 815 8.31 -4.98 35.36
N LEU A 816 7.57 -3.89 35.21
CA LEU A 816 7.40 -3.16 33.94
C LEU A 816 8.21 -1.86 33.99
N PHE A 817 8.82 -1.48 32.87
CA PHE A 817 9.44 -0.16 32.70
C PHE A 817 8.62 0.67 31.73
N LEU A 818 8.20 1.86 32.19
CA LEU A 818 7.71 2.92 31.33
C LEU A 818 8.88 3.85 30.99
N ILE A 819 8.98 4.23 29.73
CA ILE A 819 10.06 5.03 29.15
C ILE A 819 9.45 6.25 28.48
N ASN A 820 9.96 7.44 28.77
CA ASN A 820 9.55 8.66 28.08
C ASN A 820 10.42 8.86 26.84
N ALA A 821 9.85 8.59 25.67
CA ALA A 821 10.54 8.69 24.38
C ALA A 821 10.99 10.13 24.06
N ARG A 822 10.21 11.15 24.49
CA ARG A 822 10.58 12.56 24.32
C ARG A 822 11.85 12.94 25.11
N GLN A 823 12.16 12.19 26.17
CA GLN A 823 13.34 12.42 27.02
C GLN A 823 14.45 11.36 26.85
N ASN A 824 14.22 10.30 26.05
CA ASN A 824 15.10 9.12 25.96
C ASN A 824 15.51 8.56 27.34
N ALA A 825 14.57 8.56 28.30
CA ALA A 825 14.82 8.26 29.70
C ALA A 825 13.74 7.33 30.31
N PRO A 826 14.08 6.47 31.28
CA PRO A 826 13.08 5.72 32.03
C PRO A 826 12.22 6.68 32.84
N ARG A 827 10.89 6.59 32.69
CA ARG A 827 9.92 7.38 33.44
C ARG A 827 9.73 6.80 34.85
N CYS A 828 9.62 5.48 34.96
CA CYS A 828 9.38 4.76 36.22
C CYS A 828 9.48 3.23 36.03
N GLU A 829 9.61 2.52 37.14
CA GLU A 829 9.45 1.06 37.23
C GLU A 829 8.18 0.73 38.02
N VAL A 830 7.34 -0.16 37.48
CA VAL A 830 6.21 -0.77 38.19
C VAL A 830 6.61 -2.17 38.63
N ALA A 831 7.04 -2.30 39.88
CA ALA A 831 7.54 -3.55 40.44
C ALA A 831 6.44 -4.58 40.74
N GLY A 832 6.82 -5.86 40.82
CA GLY A 832 5.93 -6.97 41.21
C GLY A 832 5.17 -7.64 40.07
N VAL A 833 5.23 -7.11 38.84
CA VAL A 833 4.51 -7.65 37.68
C VAL A 833 5.31 -8.75 36.99
N LYS A 834 4.75 -9.96 36.89
CA LYS A 834 5.39 -11.12 36.24
C LYS A 834 4.67 -11.48 34.94
N GLY A 835 5.40 -11.96 33.93
CA GLY A 835 4.83 -12.47 32.67
C GLY A 835 4.12 -11.45 31.77
N GLY A 836 4.27 -10.15 32.01
CA GLY A 836 3.61 -9.06 31.25
C GLY A 836 4.14 -8.84 29.83
N THR A 837 4.30 -9.91 29.03
CA THR A 837 4.78 -9.86 27.63
C THR A 837 3.66 -9.70 26.60
N THR A 838 2.39 -9.76 27.03
CA THR A 838 1.23 -9.39 26.20
C THR A 838 0.70 -8.03 26.69
N VAL A 839 0.86 -6.99 25.89
CA VAL A 839 0.51 -5.60 26.23
C VAL A 839 -0.20 -4.93 25.07
N VAL A 840 -1.26 -4.18 25.38
CA VAL A 840 -2.05 -3.39 24.43
C VAL A 840 -2.12 -1.95 24.92
N TRP A 841 -1.90 -0.99 24.02
CA TRP A 841 -2.25 0.40 24.27
C TRP A 841 -3.70 0.66 23.90
N VAL A 842 -4.42 1.38 24.76
CA VAL A 842 -5.73 1.95 24.45
C VAL A 842 -5.70 3.45 24.67
N GLY A 843 -5.58 4.18 23.56
CA GLY A 843 -5.71 5.63 23.49
C GLY A 843 -7.00 6.03 22.77
N GLU A 844 -7.55 7.18 23.12
CA GLU A 844 -8.37 7.99 22.21
C GLU A 844 -7.43 8.58 21.14
N VAL A 845 -7.79 8.41 19.85
CA VAL A 845 -6.98 8.75 18.66
C VAL A 845 -7.87 9.06 17.47
#